data_AF-A0A6J0LS04-F1
#
_entry.id   AF-A0A6J0LS04-F1
#
_cell.length_a   1.000
_cell.length_b   1.000
_cell.length_c   1.000
_cell.angle_alpha   90.00
_cell.angle_beta   90.00
_cell.angle_gamma   90.00
#
_symmetry.space_group_name_H-M   'P 1'
#
loop_
_entity.id
_entity.type
_entity.pdbx_description
1 polymer ?
#
loop_
_entity_poly.entity_id
_entity_poly.type
_entity_poly.pdbx_seq_one_letter_code
_entity_poly.pdbx_strand_id
1 'polypeptide(L)'
;MDTKTSMYQPLIHEHLLFYSARFFISTTCTGCDRIDNFYGGYCCNEPDCFVWFHKECAEAPLEINHPSHPEHPITLTKFNDINDPGYCYLCGLYMPSRGFNCSTCEFKVDLACGMKPWPPIIEHPLCHDHPIIFKRSHSSFCEVCKDLIHIQSYSCIKCDVYFHANCIQLSKELKHPCHINHPLKLTALDTLTNDAEKTCLLCSETPIDVCYFCSICNFTTCLTCTKNPPPLVVEHTKTHQHPLTRLSKRISYICDVCGLKCKNEEHHGSYICHHCDFVIHGKCIGFPRVININRHVHRISFTQLLGAGYSKCGVCHQSITQYHGAYTCSVCPNYAVHSDCAVNVTTVWDGVELEGIPDDTKDLAAYKVVGDDLINHVSHVKHNLKLHKDNFVLYDHKWMRCEACIDPVGFDSIYVCEECCFILHEKCANLPMKIKYFFDIIPYILEFENITAAKYCSLCHTYSDGFKYSAGARRMEVDVRCCSISEPFVHAGHLHPLYFLFNSYLLKCNACMNVTYKHVLRCDTCNFYLCLFCATLPLKIWHKNDEHPLALCCGKEASCQIWCDICERKSDPSLWFYTCSDCGVIFHVRCVVGDFSRINVGSTIECGRAGEIFEAVPNNYKTRPLCRKCHSRCMSSIIVKKKGENNVYLCSQHCLMLISLSL
;
A
#
# COMPACT_ATOMS: atom_id res chain seq x y z
N MET A 1 24.53 8.06 -22.90
CA MET A 1 25.04 6.91 -22.11
C MET A 1 24.02 5.80 -22.20
N ASP A 2 24.46 4.61 -22.60
CA ASP A 2 23.61 3.46 -22.92
C ASP A 2 22.64 3.09 -21.78
N THR A 3 21.34 3.14 -22.06
CA THR A 3 20.24 2.89 -21.13
C THR A 3 19.96 1.40 -20.87
N LYS A 4 21.00 0.57 -20.77
CA LYS A 4 20.88 -0.84 -20.34
C LYS A 4 22.07 -1.28 -19.47
N THR A 5 22.40 -0.53 -18.43
CA THR A 5 23.18 -1.08 -17.31
C THR A 5 22.24 -1.87 -16.40
N SER A 6 21.89 -3.08 -16.84
CA SER A 6 21.34 -4.10 -15.95
C SER A 6 22.50 -4.88 -15.34
N MET A 7 22.43 -5.15 -14.05
CA MET A 7 23.49 -5.80 -13.29
C MET A 7 22.94 -7.02 -12.57
N TYR A 8 23.61 -8.17 -12.70
CA TYR A 8 23.24 -9.40 -12.02
C TYR A 8 24.37 -9.83 -11.08
N GLN A 9 24.12 -9.74 -9.78
CA GLN A 9 25.07 -10.20 -8.75
C GLN A 9 24.31 -10.92 -7.63
N PRO A 10 24.09 -12.26 -7.75
CA PRO A 10 23.29 -13.07 -6.81
C PRO A 10 23.67 -12.94 -5.34
N LEU A 11 24.95 -12.67 -5.09
CA LEU A 11 25.48 -12.42 -3.75
C LEU A 11 24.92 -11.13 -3.14
N ILE A 12 24.63 -10.12 -3.96
CA ILE A 12 24.03 -8.83 -3.57
C ILE A 12 22.51 -8.83 -3.69
N HIS A 13 21.93 -9.48 -4.69
CA HIS A 13 20.49 -9.63 -4.80
C HIS A 13 20.16 -10.76 -5.76
N GLU A 14 19.11 -11.53 -5.47
CA GLU A 14 18.77 -12.73 -6.24
C GLU A 14 18.20 -12.42 -7.62
N HIS A 15 17.58 -11.25 -7.76
CA HIS A 15 17.03 -10.76 -9.02
C HIS A 15 17.99 -9.82 -9.75
N LEU A 16 17.73 -9.62 -11.05
CA LEU A 16 18.43 -8.64 -11.87
C LEU A 16 18.14 -7.22 -11.37
N LEU A 17 19.19 -6.44 -11.18
CA LEU A 17 19.09 -5.05 -10.77
C LEU A 17 19.19 -4.12 -11.97
N PHE A 18 18.41 -3.04 -11.93
CA PHE A 18 18.34 -2.04 -12.99
C PHE A 18 18.76 -0.69 -12.44
N TYR A 19 19.58 0.03 -13.20
CA TYR A 19 19.91 1.39 -12.85
C TYR A 19 18.67 2.29 -12.98
N SER A 20 18.37 3.05 -11.94
CA SER A 20 17.31 4.04 -11.91
C SER A 20 17.88 5.40 -11.56
N ALA A 21 17.49 6.41 -12.33
CA ALA A 21 17.88 7.80 -12.10
C ALA A 21 16.98 8.51 -11.06
N ARG A 22 16.07 7.78 -10.40
CA ARG A 22 15.14 8.34 -9.43
C ARG A 22 15.86 8.80 -8.17
N PHE A 23 15.37 9.92 -7.61
CA PHE A 23 15.93 10.49 -6.39
C PHE A 23 15.02 10.17 -5.20
N PHE A 24 15.61 9.64 -4.14
CA PHE A 24 14.94 9.37 -2.87
C PHE A 24 15.69 10.02 -1.72
N ILE A 25 14.96 10.43 -0.70
CA ILE A 25 15.52 11.05 0.50
C ILE A 25 15.24 10.12 1.67
N SER A 26 16.19 10.03 2.60
CA SER A 26 16.05 9.26 3.84
C SER A 26 15.56 7.83 3.59
N THR A 27 16.13 7.15 2.60
CA THR A 27 15.78 5.78 2.22
C THR A 27 16.88 4.82 2.67
N THR A 28 16.52 3.60 3.04
CA THR A 28 17.50 2.58 3.45
C THR A 28 18.06 1.86 2.23
N CYS A 29 19.38 1.80 2.11
CA CYS A 29 20.05 0.94 1.13
C CYS A 29 20.04 -0.52 1.60
N THR A 30 19.46 -1.43 0.83
CA THR A 30 19.39 -2.88 1.16
C THR A 30 20.77 -3.57 1.17
N GLY A 31 21.79 -2.94 0.59
CA GLY A 31 23.16 -3.47 0.61
C GLY A 31 23.93 -3.18 1.89
N CYS A 32 23.80 -1.96 2.44
CA CYS A 32 24.60 -1.50 3.58
C CYS A 32 23.77 -1.12 4.81
N ASP A 33 22.45 -1.25 4.72
CA ASP A 33 21.47 -0.96 5.78
C ASP A 33 21.54 0.48 6.35
N ARG A 34 22.17 1.41 5.61
CA ARG A 34 22.23 2.82 5.97
C ARG A 34 21.08 3.61 5.36
N ILE A 35 20.53 4.53 6.14
CA ILE A 35 19.57 5.54 5.70
C ILE A 35 20.35 6.71 5.09
N ASP A 36 20.14 6.97 3.81
CA ASP A 36 20.85 8.00 3.05
C ASP A 36 19.96 8.62 1.96
N ASN A 37 20.48 9.65 1.30
CA ASN A 37 19.85 10.25 0.12
C ASN A 37 20.36 9.57 -1.16
N PHE A 38 19.45 9.11 -2.01
CA PHE A 38 19.73 8.52 -3.31
C PHE A 38 19.59 9.57 -4.40
N TYR A 39 20.62 9.71 -5.24
CA TYR A 39 20.59 10.53 -6.45
C TYR A 39 20.81 9.66 -7.68
N GLY A 40 20.00 8.60 -7.76
CA GLY A 40 20.21 7.46 -8.63
C GLY A 40 20.88 6.28 -7.91
N GLY A 41 20.65 5.09 -8.44
CA GLY A 41 21.11 3.83 -7.84
C GLY A 41 20.57 2.63 -8.59
N TYR A 42 20.61 1.45 -7.98
CA TYR A 42 20.05 0.24 -8.54
C TYR A 42 18.82 -0.20 -7.77
N CYS A 43 17.79 -0.66 -8.47
CA CYS A 43 16.60 -1.25 -7.88
C CYS A 43 16.27 -2.59 -8.53
N CYS A 44 15.54 -3.43 -7.80
CA CYS A 44 14.93 -4.61 -8.38
C CYS A 44 13.67 -4.20 -9.16
N ASN A 45 13.42 -4.88 -10.29
CA ASN A 45 12.22 -4.70 -11.10
C ASN A 45 11.28 -5.92 -11.05
N GLU A 46 11.48 -6.82 -10.09
CA GLU A 46 10.57 -7.95 -9.86
C GLU A 46 9.38 -7.54 -9.00
N PRO A 47 8.18 -8.06 -9.29
CA PRO A 47 7.01 -7.87 -8.44
C PRO A 47 7.30 -8.25 -6.98
N ASP A 48 6.74 -7.50 -6.04
CA ASP A 48 6.87 -7.72 -4.59
C ASP A 48 8.32 -7.61 -4.03
N CYS A 49 9.27 -7.09 -4.83
CA CYS A 49 10.67 -6.93 -4.45
C CYS A 49 11.12 -5.46 -4.44
N PHE A 50 10.75 -4.72 -3.39
CA PHE A 50 11.00 -3.28 -3.25
C PHE A 50 12.37 -2.97 -2.62
N VAL A 51 13.46 -3.27 -3.33
CA VAL A 51 14.82 -3.05 -2.83
C VAL A 51 15.56 -1.97 -3.62
N TRP A 52 16.37 -1.18 -2.91
CA TRP A 52 17.18 -0.10 -3.46
C TRP A 52 18.60 -0.20 -2.95
N PHE A 53 19.56 0.01 -3.84
CA PHE A 53 20.99 -0.05 -3.56
C PHE A 53 21.66 1.23 -4.04
N HIS A 54 22.59 1.75 -3.23
CA HIS A 54 23.56 2.70 -3.73
C HIS A 54 24.30 2.08 -4.91
N LYS A 55 24.78 2.90 -5.84
CA LYS A 55 25.54 2.43 -6.99
C LYS A 55 26.73 1.58 -6.55
N GLU A 56 27.49 2.06 -5.57
CA GLU A 56 28.69 1.40 -5.03
C GLU A 56 28.37 0.14 -4.22
N CYS A 57 27.17 0.08 -3.61
CA CYS A 57 26.72 -1.10 -2.89
C CYS A 57 26.26 -2.21 -3.84
N ALA A 58 25.63 -1.84 -4.96
CA ALA A 58 25.25 -2.76 -6.02
C ALA A 58 26.47 -3.27 -6.78
N GLU A 59 27.43 -2.40 -7.08
CA GLU A 59 28.65 -2.72 -7.83
C GLU A 59 29.79 -3.20 -6.92
N ALA A 60 29.48 -3.66 -5.70
CA ALA A 60 30.50 -4.04 -4.73
C ALA A 60 31.34 -5.24 -5.22
N PRO A 61 32.68 -5.17 -5.16
CA PRO A 61 33.55 -6.27 -5.54
C PRO A 61 33.32 -7.51 -4.66
N LEU A 62 33.54 -8.69 -5.23
CA LEU A 62 33.38 -9.97 -4.53
C LEU A 62 34.51 -10.25 -3.53
N GLU A 63 35.69 -9.67 -3.75
CA GLU A 63 36.87 -9.82 -2.90
C GLU A 63 37.60 -8.48 -2.84
N ILE A 64 38.05 -8.10 -1.64
CA ILE A 64 38.84 -6.89 -1.41
C ILE A 64 40.01 -7.15 -0.47
N ASN A 65 41.08 -6.38 -0.64
CA ASN A 65 42.16 -6.26 0.34
C ASN A 65 41.87 -5.08 1.26
N HIS A 66 41.54 -5.35 2.52
CA HIS A 66 41.07 -4.32 3.44
C HIS A 66 42.23 -3.72 4.25
N PRO A 67 42.40 -2.39 4.34
CA PRO A 67 43.55 -1.77 5.03
C PRO A 67 43.67 -2.13 6.52
N SER A 68 42.54 -2.35 7.21
CA SER A 68 42.53 -2.79 8.62
C SER A 68 42.75 -4.30 8.80
N HIS A 69 42.86 -5.05 7.70
CA HIS A 69 43.13 -6.48 7.69
C HIS A 69 43.90 -6.85 6.40
N PRO A 70 45.17 -6.41 6.28
CA PRO A 70 45.96 -6.56 5.06
C PRO A 70 46.52 -7.98 4.86
N GLU A 71 46.47 -8.81 5.91
CA GLU A 71 47.08 -10.15 5.94
C GLU A 71 46.34 -11.15 5.03
N HIS A 72 45.01 -11.02 4.92
CA HIS A 72 44.21 -11.86 4.03
C HIS A 72 43.14 -11.04 3.31
N PRO A 73 42.85 -11.38 2.03
CA PRO A 73 41.69 -10.84 1.34
C PRO A 73 40.40 -11.26 2.05
N ILE A 74 39.40 -10.39 1.98
CA ILE A 74 38.07 -10.65 2.53
C ILE A 74 37.05 -10.74 1.40
N THR A 75 36.13 -11.68 1.51
CA THR A 75 35.15 -11.99 0.47
C THR A 75 33.75 -11.57 0.88
N LEU A 76 32.97 -11.10 -0.09
CA LEU A 76 31.58 -10.71 0.10
C LEU A 76 30.73 -11.96 0.37
N THR A 77 30.06 -11.98 1.52
CA THR A 77 29.26 -13.12 1.96
C THR A 77 27.87 -12.67 2.40
N LYS A 78 26.87 -13.57 2.27
CA LYS A 78 25.56 -13.43 2.90
C LYS A 78 25.66 -14.02 4.31
N PHE A 79 25.32 -13.24 5.34
CA PHE A 79 25.23 -13.78 6.69
C PHE A 79 23.87 -14.48 6.83
N ASN A 80 23.87 -15.80 7.04
CA ASN A 80 22.66 -16.63 6.96
C ASN A 80 22.23 -17.24 8.31
N ASP A 81 22.59 -16.63 9.44
CA ASP A 81 22.25 -17.20 10.74
C ASP A 81 21.49 -16.24 11.66
N ILE A 82 20.26 -16.65 12.00
CA ILE A 82 19.43 -16.09 13.08
C ILE A 82 20.08 -16.35 14.46
N ASN A 83 21.04 -17.28 14.53
CA ASN A 83 21.67 -17.75 15.77
C ASN A 83 23.05 -17.14 16.07
N ASP A 84 23.70 -16.46 15.11
CA ASP A 84 24.94 -15.69 15.32
C ASP A 84 24.82 -14.31 14.65
N PRO A 85 24.14 -13.34 15.30
CA PRO A 85 24.04 -11.99 14.79
C PRO A 85 25.45 -11.35 14.74
N GLY A 86 26.10 -11.44 13.59
CA GLY A 86 27.40 -10.85 13.36
C GLY A 86 27.36 -9.33 13.56
N TYR A 87 28.25 -8.81 14.40
CA TYR A 87 28.51 -7.38 14.48
C TYR A 87 29.70 -7.04 13.61
N CYS A 88 29.65 -5.90 12.93
CA CYS A 88 30.77 -5.42 12.14
C CYS A 88 31.98 -5.20 13.07
N TYR A 89 33.12 -5.81 12.77
CA TYR A 89 34.36 -5.66 13.54
C TYR A 89 34.77 -4.19 13.64
N LEU A 90 34.58 -3.46 12.52
CA LEU A 90 34.95 -2.05 12.43
C LEU A 90 33.90 -1.11 12.97
N CYS A 91 32.61 -1.30 12.68
CA CYS A 91 31.57 -0.35 13.09
C CYS A 91 30.75 -0.74 14.33
N GLY A 92 30.87 -1.98 14.79
CA GLY A 92 30.10 -2.52 15.92
C GLY A 92 28.58 -2.51 15.71
N LEU A 93 28.09 -2.08 14.54
CA LEU A 93 26.68 -2.16 14.19
C LEU A 93 26.33 -3.61 13.89
N TYR A 94 25.10 -3.95 14.22
CA TYR A 94 24.49 -5.20 13.84
C TYR A 94 24.46 -5.33 12.31
N MET A 95 24.90 -6.48 11.79
CA MET A 95 24.93 -6.78 10.35
C MET A 95 23.85 -7.83 10.02
N PRO A 96 22.60 -7.41 9.71
CA PRO A 96 21.52 -8.36 9.45
C PRO A 96 21.60 -9.03 8.09
N SER A 97 22.46 -8.55 7.18
CA SER A 97 22.36 -8.87 5.75
C SER A 97 23.69 -9.39 5.17
N ARG A 98 24.53 -8.49 4.65
CA ARG A 98 25.70 -8.80 3.84
C ARG A 98 26.91 -7.99 4.28
N GLY A 99 28.07 -8.59 4.12
CA GLY A 99 29.34 -7.95 4.45
C GLY A 99 30.52 -8.76 3.95
N PHE A 100 31.70 -8.22 4.20
CA PHE A 100 32.93 -8.92 3.90
C PHE A 100 33.37 -9.76 5.08
N ASN A 101 33.81 -10.98 4.80
CA ASN A 101 34.31 -11.92 5.79
C ASN A 101 35.67 -12.48 5.36
N CYS A 102 36.57 -12.64 6.31
CA CYS A 102 37.79 -13.42 6.12
C CYS A 102 37.48 -14.92 6.31
N SER A 103 37.98 -15.78 5.42
CA SER A 103 37.84 -17.25 5.59
C SER A 103 38.85 -17.82 6.59
N THR A 104 39.92 -17.08 6.91
CA THR A 104 41.04 -17.55 7.74
C THR A 104 40.94 -17.10 9.20
N CYS A 105 40.21 -16.02 9.49
CA CYS A 105 40.07 -15.44 10.83
C CYS A 105 38.65 -14.89 11.05
N GLU A 106 38.32 -14.50 12.29
CA GLU A 106 37.00 -13.97 12.66
C GLU A 106 36.75 -12.50 12.23
N PHE A 107 37.48 -11.99 11.24
CA PHE A 107 37.33 -10.63 10.76
C PHE A 107 36.12 -10.50 9.81
N LYS A 108 35.05 -9.87 10.29
CA LYS A 108 33.80 -9.58 9.55
C LYS A 108 33.50 -8.09 9.55
N VAL A 109 33.14 -7.49 8.42
CA VAL A 109 32.78 -6.07 8.31
C VAL A 109 31.57 -5.86 7.41
N ASP A 110 30.74 -4.87 7.72
CA ASP A 110 29.59 -4.53 6.88
C ASP A 110 30.04 -3.99 5.51
N LEU A 111 29.12 -3.97 4.55
CA LEU A 111 29.41 -3.55 3.18
C LEU A 111 29.99 -2.12 3.12
N ALA A 112 29.47 -1.19 3.91
CA ALA A 112 29.94 0.19 3.89
C ALA A 112 31.34 0.34 4.53
N CYS A 113 31.66 -0.43 5.57
CA CYS A 113 32.96 -0.41 6.23
C CYS A 113 34.02 -1.14 5.41
N GLY A 114 33.65 -2.23 4.71
CA GLY A 114 34.53 -2.88 3.76
C GLY A 114 34.88 -1.98 2.58
N MET A 115 33.89 -1.25 2.05
CA MET A 115 34.10 -0.33 0.92
C MET A 115 34.78 0.99 1.32
N LYS A 116 34.60 1.45 2.56
CA LYS A 116 35.15 2.72 3.05
C LYS A 116 35.78 2.53 4.44
N PRO A 117 37.04 2.08 4.52
CA PRO A 117 37.73 1.86 5.79
C PRO A 117 37.90 3.17 6.58
N TRP A 118 37.70 3.09 7.89
CA TRP A 118 37.98 4.17 8.83
C TRP A 118 39.43 4.06 9.32
N PRO A 119 40.29 5.08 9.13
CA PRO A 119 41.66 5.03 9.63
C PRO A 119 41.67 4.95 11.17
N PRO A 120 42.54 4.13 11.79
CA PRO A 120 42.61 4.03 13.26
C PRO A 120 42.98 5.35 13.94
N ILE A 121 43.79 6.17 13.27
CA ILE A 121 44.25 7.48 13.71
C ILE A 121 44.07 8.46 12.55
N ILE A 122 43.55 9.65 12.86
CA ILE A 122 43.52 10.78 11.94
C ILE A 122 44.45 11.84 12.51
N GLU A 123 45.60 12.04 11.88
CA GLU A 123 46.62 12.98 12.35
C GLU A 123 46.20 14.44 12.16
N HIS A 124 45.44 14.72 11.10
CA HIS A 124 45.00 16.06 10.71
C HIS A 124 43.49 16.09 10.43
N PRO A 125 42.62 16.02 11.45
CA PRO A 125 41.18 16.10 11.25
C PRO A 125 40.76 17.51 10.84
N LEU A 126 39.71 17.61 10.00
CA LEU A 126 39.19 18.92 9.56
C LEU A 126 38.31 19.59 10.63
N CYS A 127 37.74 18.78 11.53
CA CYS A 127 36.84 19.24 12.58
C CYS A 127 37.55 19.69 13.87
N HIS A 128 38.84 19.35 14.03
CA HIS A 128 39.56 19.49 15.31
C HIS A 128 41.07 19.59 15.09
N ASP A 129 41.79 20.29 15.97
CA ASP A 129 43.21 20.63 15.74
C ASP A 129 44.19 19.54 16.20
N HIS A 130 43.73 18.57 17.01
CA HIS A 130 44.56 17.47 17.50
C HIS A 130 44.28 16.17 16.76
N PRO A 131 45.27 15.25 16.70
CA PRO A 131 45.03 13.90 16.25
C PRO A 131 43.88 13.26 17.03
N ILE A 132 42.97 12.63 16.30
CA ILE A 132 41.84 11.90 16.87
C ILE A 132 42.03 10.41 16.64
N ILE A 133 41.70 9.63 17.66
CA ILE A 133 41.91 8.19 17.68
C ILE A 133 40.54 7.52 17.68
N PHE A 134 40.39 6.52 16.84
CA PHE A 134 39.20 5.69 16.81
C PHE A 134 39.05 4.95 18.15
N LYS A 135 37.90 5.15 18.81
CA LYS A 135 37.53 4.47 20.06
C LYS A 135 36.12 3.90 19.97
N ARG A 136 35.96 2.69 20.51
CA ARG A 136 34.64 2.18 20.92
C ARG A 136 34.27 2.91 22.22
N SER A 137 33.22 3.72 22.18
CA SER A 137 32.82 4.54 23.33
C SER A 137 31.45 4.13 23.85
N HIS A 138 31.18 4.53 25.10
CA HIS A 138 29.84 4.58 25.65
C HIS A 138 29.09 5.81 25.10
N SER A 139 27.77 5.82 25.26
CA SER A 139 26.88 6.89 24.78
C SER A 139 27.43 8.29 25.14
N SER A 140 27.90 9.03 24.13
CA SER A 140 28.50 10.38 24.26
C SER A 140 27.95 11.27 23.14
N PHE A 141 28.02 12.60 23.25
CA PHE A 141 27.57 13.49 22.17
C PHE A 141 28.70 13.84 21.21
N CYS A 142 28.38 13.96 19.92
CA CYS A 142 29.36 14.40 18.93
C CYS A 142 29.59 15.90 19.00
N GLU A 143 30.86 16.31 19.03
CA GLU A 143 31.22 17.73 19.12
C GLU A 143 30.80 18.55 17.89
N VAL A 144 30.68 17.92 16.72
CA VAL A 144 30.30 18.59 15.46
C VAL A 144 28.80 18.68 15.31
N CYS A 145 28.10 17.54 15.37
CA CYS A 145 26.66 17.51 15.07
C CYS A 145 25.75 17.58 16.29
N LYS A 146 26.33 17.53 17.50
CA LYS A 146 25.64 17.57 18.80
C LYS A 146 24.63 16.44 19.05
N ASP A 147 24.55 15.47 18.13
CA ASP A 147 23.76 14.26 18.24
C ASP A 147 24.49 13.14 19.00
N LEU A 148 23.72 12.18 19.51
CA LEU A 148 24.21 11.05 20.30
C LEU A 148 25.07 10.10 19.45
N ILE A 149 26.21 9.72 20.01
CA ILE A 149 27.09 8.68 19.49
C ILE A 149 26.70 7.38 20.20
N HIS A 150 26.16 6.44 19.44
CA HIS A 150 25.68 5.19 20.02
C HIS A 150 26.79 4.20 20.38
N ILE A 151 27.77 3.98 19.48
CA ILE A 151 28.75 2.88 19.65
C ILE A 151 30.17 3.31 19.25
N GLN A 152 30.31 4.20 18.26
CA GLN A 152 31.62 4.51 17.67
C GLN A 152 31.91 5.99 17.56
N SER A 153 33.08 6.34 18.07
CA SER A 153 33.57 7.70 18.05
C SER A 153 35.03 7.74 17.68
N TYR A 154 35.43 8.78 16.98
CA TYR A 154 36.78 9.29 17.16
C TYR A 154 36.81 10.12 18.44
N SER A 155 37.89 10.00 19.20
CA SER A 155 38.10 10.80 20.40
C SER A 155 39.42 11.53 20.33
N CYS A 156 39.41 12.79 20.76
CA CYS A 156 40.66 13.48 21.07
C CYS A 156 41.01 13.22 22.54
N ILE A 157 42.12 12.52 22.80
CA ILE A 157 42.57 12.26 24.19
C ILE A 157 42.93 13.56 24.90
N LYS A 158 43.49 14.54 24.20
CA LYS A 158 43.93 15.82 24.79
C LYS A 158 42.75 16.70 25.23
N CYS A 159 41.67 16.71 24.46
CA CYS A 159 40.53 17.60 24.67
C CYS A 159 39.31 16.90 25.27
N ASP A 160 39.33 15.58 25.42
CA ASP A 160 38.21 14.75 25.89
C ASP A 160 36.89 15.01 25.14
N VAL A 161 36.99 15.11 23.80
CA VAL A 161 35.84 15.32 22.90
C VAL A 161 35.67 14.13 21.95
N TYR A 162 34.42 13.88 21.56
CA TYR A 162 34.01 12.72 20.76
C TYR A 162 33.38 13.16 19.43
N PHE A 163 33.60 12.40 18.37
CA PHE A 163 33.13 12.71 17.02
C PHE A 163 32.54 11.46 16.37
N HIS A 164 31.40 11.56 15.68
CA HIS A 164 31.00 10.47 14.77
C HIS A 164 32.04 10.27 13.68
N ALA A 165 32.21 9.05 13.19
CA ALA A 165 33.09 8.72 12.07
C ALA A 165 32.84 9.59 10.83
N ASN A 166 31.56 9.88 10.55
CA ASN A 166 31.16 10.74 9.43
C ASN A 166 31.33 12.24 9.68
N CYS A 167 31.65 12.67 10.90
CA CYS A 167 31.78 14.09 11.26
C CYS A 167 33.23 14.59 11.27
N ILE A 168 34.22 13.68 11.26
CA ILE A 168 35.65 14.05 11.34
C ILE A 168 36.16 14.80 10.11
N GLN A 169 35.48 14.61 8.97
CA GLN A 169 35.79 15.25 7.69
C GLN A 169 35.08 16.60 7.51
N LEU A 170 34.29 17.03 8.50
CA LEU A 170 33.52 18.26 8.44
C LEU A 170 34.28 19.40 9.14
N SER A 171 34.74 20.39 8.38
CA SER A 171 35.38 21.60 8.92
C SER A 171 34.36 22.64 9.39
N LYS A 172 34.78 23.56 10.27
CA LYS A 172 33.93 24.69 10.71
C LYS A 172 33.45 25.56 9.54
N GLU A 173 34.28 25.69 8.50
CA GLU A 173 33.94 26.35 7.25
C GLU A 173 34.31 25.44 6.07
N LEU A 174 33.43 25.29 5.08
CA LEU A 174 33.71 24.50 3.87
C LEU A 174 33.16 25.14 2.61
N LYS A 175 33.77 24.80 1.46
CA LYS A 175 33.23 25.11 0.13
C LYS A 175 32.35 23.96 -0.33
N HIS A 176 31.05 24.21 -0.46
CA HIS A 176 30.10 23.17 -0.83
C HIS A 176 29.95 23.11 -2.37
N PRO A 177 29.92 21.92 -3.00
CA PRO A 177 29.80 21.82 -4.46
C PRO A 177 28.59 22.57 -5.03
N CYS A 178 27.44 22.47 -4.35
CA CYS A 178 26.19 23.17 -4.75
C CYS A 178 26.12 24.65 -4.37
N HIS A 179 27.18 25.19 -3.74
CA HIS A 179 27.27 26.57 -3.30
C HIS A 179 28.75 27.00 -3.20
N ILE A 180 29.40 27.16 -4.36
CA ILE A 180 30.86 27.36 -4.45
C ILE A 180 31.30 28.81 -4.18
N ASN A 181 30.41 29.77 -4.41
CA ASN A 181 30.74 31.20 -4.40
C ASN A 181 31.08 31.73 -3.01
N HIS A 182 30.46 31.20 -1.96
CA HIS A 182 30.77 31.57 -0.58
C HIS A 182 30.92 30.32 0.30
N PRO A 183 31.87 30.32 1.25
CA PRO A 183 32.00 29.23 2.20
C PRO A 183 30.77 29.14 3.09
N LEU A 184 30.38 27.92 3.44
CA LEU A 184 29.34 27.65 4.41
C LEU A 184 29.98 27.50 5.79
N LYS A 185 29.33 28.06 6.81
CA LYS A 185 29.76 27.94 8.21
C LYS A 185 28.85 26.99 8.97
N LEU A 186 29.46 26.09 9.74
CA LEU A 186 28.71 25.24 10.66
C LEU A 186 28.08 26.11 11.75
N THR A 187 26.76 26.07 11.84
CA THR A 187 25.95 26.95 12.68
C THR A 187 24.86 26.15 13.37
N ALA A 188 24.60 26.45 14.64
CA ALA A 188 23.48 25.87 15.38
C ALA A 188 22.16 26.47 14.87
N LEU A 189 21.17 25.63 14.58
CA LEU A 189 19.95 26.03 13.89
C LEU A 189 19.13 27.05 14.69
N ASP A 190 19.17 26.96 16.01
CA ASP A 190 18.51 27.86 16.97
C ASP A 190 19.12 29.27 17.00
N THR A 191 20.40 29.41 16.63
CA THR A 191 21.09 30.71 16.54
C THR A 191 20.77 31.48 15.26
N LEU A 192 20.14 30.84 14.27
CA LEU A 192 19.75 31.51 13.03
C LEU A 192 18.59 32.48 13.29
N THR A 193 18.63 33.62 12.60
CA THR A 193 17.57 34.62 12.65
C THR A 193 16.25 34.07 12.11
N ASN A 194 15.12 34.71 12.44
CA ASN A 194 13.80 34.23 12.03
C ASN A 194 13.55 34.28 10.52
N ASP A 195 14.25 35.16 9.81
CA ASP A 195 14.24 35.31 8.35
C ASP A 195 15.23 34.39 7.63
N ALA A 196 16.09 33.69 8.37
CA ALA A 196 17.00 32.71 7.79
C ALA A 196 16.23 31.50 7.25
N GLU A 197 16.73 30.92 6.17
CA GLU A 197 16.26 29.64 5.64
C GLU A 197 16.59 28.53 6.65
N LYS A 198 15.58 27.93 7.27
CA LYS A 198 15.78 26.89 8.30
C LYS A 198 15.71 25.47 7.73
N THR A 199 15.32 25.32 6.47
CA THR A 199 15.28 24.01 5.81
C THR A 199 16.45 23.83 4.87
N CYS A 200 16.93 22.61 4.72
CA CYS A 200 17.97 22.30 3.77
C CYS A 200 17.48 22.57 2.34
N LEU A 201 18.11 23.49 1.62
CA LEU A 201 17.77 23.77 0.21
C LEU A 201 18.06 22.59 -0.73
N LEU A 202 18.76 21.56 -0.23
CA LEU A 202 19.12 20.40 -1.02
C LEU A 202 18.13 19.23 -0.90
N CYS A 203 17.67 18.91 0.31
CA CYS A 203 16.73 17.81 0.55
C CYS A 203 15.34 18.29 1.00
N SER A 204 15.16 19.58 1.27
CA SER A 204 13.92 20.15 1.87
C SER A 204 13.63 19.71 3.32
N GLU A 205 14.48 18.85 3.91
CA GLU A 205 14.38 18.46 5.32
C GLU A 205 14.85 19.58 6.26
N THR A 206 14.24 19.64 7.44
CA THR A 206 14.70 20.52 8.52
C THR A 206 15.86 19.83 9.25
N PRO A 207 17.06 20.44 9.35
CA PRO A 207 18.14 19.91 10.16
C PRO A 207 17.72 19.78 11.64
N ILE A 208 18.25 18.80 12.36
CA ILE A 208 17.79 18.49 13.73
C ILE A 208 18.46 19.39 14.79
N ASP A 209 19.73 19.81 14.62
CA ASP A 209 20.45 20.67 15.58
C ASP A 209 21.39 21.67 14.92
N VAL A 210 22.24 21.19 14.00
CA VAL A 210 23.22 22.01 13.30
C VAL A 210 23.05 21.92 11.79
N CYS A 211 23.47 22.98 11.11
CA CYS A 211 23.47 23.05 9.65
C CYS A 211 24.71 23.81 9.15
N TYR A 212 24.98 23.67 7.86
CA TYR A 212 25.91 24.56 7.18
C TYR A 212 25.13 25.71 6.56
N PHE A 213 25.49 26.93 6.95
CA PHE A 213 24.77 28.14 6.59
C PHE A 213 25.68 29.16 5.90
N CYS A 214 25.14 29.84 4.90
CA CYS A 214 25.71 31.05 4.33
C CYS A 214 24.80 32.24 4.60
N SER A 215 25.27 33.18 5.42
CA SER A 215 24.54 34.43 5.71
C SER A 215 24.40 35.36 4.51
N ILE A 216 25.32 35.30 3.54
CA ILE A 216 25.29 36.14 2.34
C ILE A 216 24.16 35.70 1.39
N CYS A 217 24.02 34.39 1.20
CA CYS A 217 23.06 33.82 0.25
C CYS A 217 21.76 33.34 0.89
N ASN A 218 21.65 33.38 2.21
CA ASN A 218 20.61 32.71 2.98
C ASN A 218 20.49 31.21 2.57
N PHE A 219 21.63 30.54 2.46
CA PHE A 219 21.72 29.16 1.98
C PHE A 219 21.95 28.21 3.14
N THR A 220 21.05 27.26 3.33
CA THR A 220 21.13 26.23 4.38
C THR A 220 21.23 24.85 3.78
N THR A 221 22.15 24.03 4.29
CA THR A 221 22.26 22.61 3.97
C THR A 221 22.42 21.77 5.23
N CYS A 222 21.75 20.62 5.25
CA CYS A 222 21.88 19.66 6.34
C CYS A 222 23.22 18.90 6.22
N LEU A 223 23.62 18.25 7.31
CA LEU A 223 24.84 17.45 7.33
C LEU A 223 24.81 16.31 6.32
N THR A 224 23.66 15.66 6.11
CA THR A 224 23.51 14.55 5.15
C THR A 224 23.81 15.02 3.73
N CYS A 225 23.22 16.14 3.29
CA CYS A 225 23.50 16.70 1.97
C CYS A 225 24.91 17.32 1.85
N THR A 226 25.55 17.66 2.97
CA THR A 226 26.95 18.09 2.97
C THR A 226 27.89 16.91 2.73
N LYS A 227 27.61 15.76 3.36
CA LYS A 227 28.38 14.51 3.25
C LYS A 227 28.19 13.86 1.88
N ASN A 228 26.94 13.79 1.45
CA ASN A 228 26.48 13.18 0.20
C ASN A 228 25.73 14.25 -0.62
N PRO A 229 26.46 15.14 -1.30
CA PRO A 229 25.85 16.21 -2.06
C PRO A 229 25.14 15.67 -3.30
N PRO A 230 23.97 16.23 -3.66
CA PRO A 230 23.31 15.91 -4.91
C PRO A 230 24.14 16.35 -6.12
N PRO A 231 23.95 15.71 -7.29
CA PRO A 231 24.63 16.10 -8.52
C PRO A 231 24.25 17.54 -8.92
N LEU A 232 25.26 18.33 -9.32
CA LEU A 232 25.07 19.70 -9.79
C LEU A 232 24.39 19.76 -11.15
N VAL A 233 24.72 18.80 -12.01
CA VAL A 233 24.17 18.65 -13.34
C VAL A 233 23.70 17.21 -13.48
N VAL A 234 22.48 17.04 -14.00
CA VAL A 234 21.89 15.73 -14.28
C VAL A 234 21.63 15.63 -15.77
N GLU A 235 22.17 14.59 -16.39
CA GLU A 235 21.91 14.25 -17.78
C GLU A 235 21.04 13.00 -17.82
N HIS A 236 19.76 13.17 -18.15
CA HIS A 236 18.83 12.05 -18.27
C HIS A 236 17.85 12.29 -19.41
N THR A 237 18.21 11.84 -20.61
CA THR A 237 17.50 12.11 -21.87
C THR A 237 16.05 11.62 -21.86
N LYS A 238 15.73 10.60 -21.06
CA LYS A 238 14.35 10.16 -20.84
C LYS A 238 13.55 11.20 -20.03
N THR A 239 14.14 11.89 -19.06
CA THR A 239 13.45 12.98 -18.34
C THR A 239 13.35 14.22 -19.23
N HIS A 240 14.47 14.67 -19.78
CA HIS A 240 14.58 15.88 -20.59
C HIS A 240 15.83 15.79 -21.47
N GLN A 241 15.77 16.32 -22.71
CA GLN A 241 16.85 16.14 -23.69
C GLN A 241 18.15 16.88 -23.35
N HIS A 242 18.05 18.02 -22.65
CA HIS A 242 19.20 18.83 -22.26
C HIS A 242 19.64 18.56 -20.81
N PRO A 243 20.90 18.91 -20.45
CA PRO A 243 21.37 18.86 -19.08
C PRO A 243 20.53 19.75 -18.15
N LEU A 244 20.26 19.22 -16.95
CA LEU A 244 19.49 19.88 -15.91
C LEU A 244 20.44 20.36 -14.82
N THR A 245 20.50 21.67 -14.57
CA THR A 245 21.37 22.29 -13.56
C THR A 245 20.61 22.52 -12.27
N ARG A 246 21.24 22.22 -11.15
CA ARG A 246 20.64 22.37 -9.83
C ARG A 246 20.50 23.85 -9.43
N LEU A 247 19.35 24.21 -8.86
CA LEU A 247 19.11 25.54 -8.32
C LEU A 247 19.70 25.69 -6.92
N SER A 248 20.50 26.73 -6.72
CA SER A 248 21.09 27.09 -5.41
C SER A 248 20.23 28.06 -4.60
N LYS A 249 19.05 28.43 -5.08
CA LYS A 249 18.10 29.32 -4.39
C LYS A 249 16.70 28.73 -4.43
N ARG A 250 15.91 28.97 -3.38
CA ARG A 250 14.49 28.64 -3.36
C ARG A 250 13.75 29.59 -4.29
N ILE A 251 13.04 29.03 -5.27
CA ILE A 251 12.12 29.76 -6.14
C ILE A 251 10.75 29.09 -6.11
N SER A 252 9.69 29.88 -6.27
CA SER A 252 8.35 29.34 -6.46
C SER A 252 8.11 29.07 -7.94
N TYR A 253 7.77 27.83 -8.27
CA TYR A 253 7.48 27.41 -9.64
C TYR A 253 6.50 26.23 -9.63
N ILE A 254 5.96 25.91 -10.80
CA ILE A 254 5.19 24.70 -11.05
C ILE A 254 6.11 23.73 -11.79
N CYS A 255 6.30 22.52 -11.26
CA CYS A 255 7.12 21.51 -11.91
C CYS A 255 6.48 21.09 -13.24
N ASP A 256 7.26 21.14 -14.32
CA ASP A 256 6.78 20.80 -15.67
C ASP A 256 6.37 19.32 -15.80
N VAL A 257 6.92 18.46 -14.94
CA VAL A 257 6.62 17.02 -14.94
C VAL A 257 5.38 16.67 -14.13
N CYS A 258 5.27 17.07 -12.86
CA CYS A 258 4.15 16.65 -12.01
C CYS A 258 3.04 17.70 -11.87
N GLY A 259 3.25 18.94 -12.36
CA GLY A 259 2.29 20.03 -12.25
C GLY A 259 2.04 20.55 -10.84
N LEU A 260 2.78 20.06 -9.84
CA LEU A 260 2.68 20.54 -8.47
C LEU A 260 3.55 21.79 -8.29
N LYS A 261 3.01 22.75 -7.54
CA LYS A 261 3.79 23.89 -7.04
C LYS A 261 4.80 23.38 -6.03
N CYS A 262 6.04 23.84 -6.13
CA CYS A 262 7.06 23.58 -5.12
C CYS A 262 6.61 24.23 -3.79
N LYS A 263 5.99 23.46 -2.90
CA LYS A 263 5.69 23.85 -1.51
C LYS A 263 6.80 23.33 -0.59
N ASN A 264 6.93 23.91 0.59
CA ASN A 264 8.13 23.85 1.43
C ASN A 264 8.58 22.46 1.92
N GLU A 265 7.93 21.34 1.58
CA GLU A 265 8.09 20.10 2.37
C GLU A 265 8.37 18.79 1.59
N GLU A 266 8.39 18.72 0.24
CA GLU A 266 8.44 17.37 -0.39
C GLU A 266 9.15 17.22 -1.76
N HIS A 267 10.02 18.15 -2.19
CA HIS A 267 10.43 18.18 -3.61
C HIS A 267 11.87 17.79 -3.95
N HIS A 268 12.66 17.35 -2.97
CA HIS A 268 14.02 16.82 -3.15
C HIS A 268 15.00 17.79 -3.87
N GLY A 269 14.76 19.10 -3.72
CA GLY A 269 15.47 20.16 -4.44
C GLY A 269 15.08 20.28 -5.91
N SER A 270 15.52 21.35 -6.56
CA SER A 270 15.03 21.76 -7.88
C SER A 270 16.12 21.81 -8.93
N TYR A 271 15.77 21.44 -10.15
CA TYR A 271 16.65 21.52 -11.32
C TYR A 271 16.00 22.34 -12.43
N ILE A 272 16.82 23.02 -13.22
CA ILE A 272 16.40 23.83 -14.35
C ILE A 272 17.22 23.48 -15.59
N CYS A 273 16.57 23.39 -16.75
CA CYS A 273 17.24 23.51 -18.02
C CYS A 273 17.26 24.98 -18.44
N HIS A 274 18.44 25.58 -18.51
CA HIS A 274 18.59 26.98 -18.95
C HIS A 274 18.28 27.19 -20.44
N HIS A 275 18.24 26.13 -21.26
CA HIS A 275 17.93 26.24 -22.69
C HIS A 275 16.43 26.22 -23.00
N CYS A 276 15.64 25.58 -22.14
CA CYS A 276 14.22 25.34 -22.37
C CYS A 276 13.31 26.00 -21.32
N ASP A 277 13.90 26.68 -20.33
CA ASP A 277 13.21 27.17 -19.13
C ASP A 277 12.43 26.06 -18.40
N PHE A 278 12.86 24.80 -18.57
CA PHE A 278 12.22 23.62 -18.00
C PHE A 278 12.65 23.43 -16.55
N VAL A 279 11.69 23.43 -15.63
CA VAL A 279 11.90 23.35 -14.19
C VAL A 279 11.27 22.09 -13.60
N ILE A 280 12.05 21.35 -12.83
CA ILE A 280 11.67 20.01 -12.36
C ILE A 280 12.08 19.79 -10.90
N HIS A 281 11.25 19.08 -10.15
CA HIS A 281 11.63 18.54 -8.84
C HIS A 281 12.64 17.41 -8.99
N GLY A 282 13.60 17.28 -8.07
CA GLY A 282 14.57 16.18 -8.07
C GLY A 282 13.87 14.82 -8.06
N LYS A 283 12.79 14.68 -7.28
CA LYS A 283 11.99 13.44 -7.21
C LYS A 283 11.29 13.06 -8.52
N CYS A 284 11.05 14.05 -9.39
CA CYS A 284 10.38 13.84 -10.69
C CYS A 284 11.35 13.40 -11.80
N ILE A 285 12.65 13.41 -11.53
CA ILE A 285 13.66 12.87 -12.45
C ILE A 285 13.54 11.33 -12.46
N GLY A 286 13.53 10.74 -13.65
CA GLY A 286 13.57 9.27 -13.80
C GLY A 286 12.23 8.58 -13.55
N PHE A 287 11.10 9.27 -13.76
CA PHE A 287 9.79 8.61 -13.69
C PHE A 287 9.69 7.44 -14.69
N PRO A 288 9.06 6.34 -14.28
CA PRO A 288 8.89 5.17 -15.14
C PRO A 288 8.02 5.49 -16.35
N ARG A 289 8.16 4.72 -17.41
CA ARG A 289 7.51 4.96 -18.70
C ARG A 289 6.23 4.19 -18.86
N VAL A 290 6.21 2.92 -18.47
CA VAL A 290 5.02 2.08 -18.55
C VAL A 290 4.87 1.35 -17.23
N ILE A 291 3.71 1.49 -16.59
CA ILE A 291 3.45 0.89 -15.28
C ILE A 291 2.06 0.28 -15.21
N ASN A 292 1.86 -0.58 -14.22
CA ASN A 292 0.55 -1.04 -13.79
C ASN A 292 0.20 -0.40 -12.45
N ILE A 293 -1.03 0.09 -12.31
CA ILE A 293 -1.52 0.64 -11.04
C ILE A 293 -2.71 -0.18 -10.55
N ASN A 294 -2.92 -0.25 -9.25
CA ASN A 294 -4.05 -0.98 -8.68
C ASN A 294 -5.42 -0.29 -8.84
N ARG A 295 -5.47 0.86 -9.54
CA ARG A 295 -6.69 1.63 -9.85
C ARG A 295 -7.13 1.51 -11.30
N HIS A 296 -6.39 0.78 -12.13
CA HIS A 296 -6.72 0.59 -13.54
C HIS A 296 -6.22 -0.74 -14.05
N VAL A 297 -7.05 -1.42 -14.86
CA VAL A 297 -6.76 -2.78 -15.31
C VAL A 297 -5.69 -2.82 -16.41
N HIS A 298 -5.63 -1.78 -17.24
CA HIS A 298 -4.64 -1.67 -18.31
C HIS A 298 -3.36 -0.99 -17.82
N ARG A 299 -2.27 -1.29 -18.51
CA ARG A 299 -1.03 -0.52 -18.40
C ARG A 299 -1.29 0.94 -18.76
N ILE A 300 -0.59 1.82 -18.06
CA ILE A 300 -0.59 3.25 -18.33
C ILE A 300 0.83 3.71 -18.68
N SER A 301 0.92 4.68 -19.58
CA SER A 301 2.19 5.20 -20.07
C SER A 301 2.36 6.67 -19.71
N PHE A 302 3.56 7.03 -19.30
CA PHE A 302 3.92 8.41 -18.97
C PHE A 302 4.07 9.25 -20.24
N THR A 303 3.35 10.36 -20.31
CA THR A 303 3.54 11.44 -21.30
C THR A 303 4.05 12.69 -20.60
N GLN A 304 4.97 13.41 -21.25
CA GLN A 304 5.48 14.69 -20.74
C GLN A 304 4.46 15.83 -20.85
N LEU A 305 3.56 15.74 -21.84
CA LEU A 305 2.48 16.71 -22.04
C LEU A 305 1.18 15.93 -22.22
N LEU A 306 0.22 16.15 -21.32
CA LEU A 306 -1.04 15.43 -21.33
C LEU A 306 -1.92 15.80 -22.54
N GLY A 307 -2.00 17.09 -22.90
CA GLY A 307 -2.89 17.56 -23.96
C GLY A 307 -4.36 17.65 -23.54
N ALA A 308 -5.20 18.13 -24.45
CA ALA A 308 -6.63 18.34 -24.20
C ALA A 308 -7.41 17.02 -24.13
N GLY A 309 -8.56 17.03 -23.46
CA GLY A 309 -9.47 15.88 -23.36
C GLY A 309 -9.52 15.19 -22.00
N TYR A 310 -8.67 15.60 -21.06
CA TYR A 310 -8.59 15.02 -19.72
C TYR A 310 -9.02 16.04 -18.65
N SER A 311 -9.88 15.61 -17.73
CA SER A 311 -10.44 16.51 -16.71
C SER A 311 -10.05 16.15 -15.28
N LYS A 312 -9.93 14.87 -14.95
CA LYS A 312 -9.69 14.38 -13.58
C LYS A 312 -8.68 13.24 -13.57
N CYS A 313 -7.91 13.20 -12.49
CA CYS A 313 -7.01 12.09 -12.20
C CYS A 313 -7.78 10.84 -11.77
N GLY A 314 -7.45 9.68 -12.32
CA GLY A 314 -8.06 8.39 -12.00
C GLY A 314 -7.75 7.84 -10.60
N VAL A 315 -6.84 8.48 -9.85
CA VAL A 315 -6.42 8.06 -8.51
C VAL A 315 -6.91 9.02 -7.42
N CYS A 316 -6.62 10.32 -7.55
CA CYS A 316 -6.98 11.31 -6.52
C CYS A 316 -8.27 12.08 -6.84
N HIS A 317 -8.80 11.91 -8.06
CA HIS A 317 -10.01 12.57 -8.59
C HIS A 317 -9.97 14.11 -8.62
N GLN A 318 -8.81 14.70 -8.34
CA GLN A 318 -8.55 16.13 -8.52
C GLN A 318 -8.38 16.47 -10.00
N SER A 319 -8.56 17.75 -10.33
CA SER A 319 -8.39 18.25 -11.68
C SER A 319 -6.97 17.98 -12.20
N ILE A 320 -6.88 17.51 -13.43
CA ILE A 320 -5.60 17.34 -14.12
C ILE A 320 -5.45 18.41 -15.19
N THR A 321 -4.28 19.00 -15.29
CA THR A 321 -3.98 20.05 -16.25
C THR A 321 -3.41 19.45 -17.52
N GLN A 322 -3.80 19.98 -18.69
CA GLN A 322 -3.27 19.54 -19.98
C GLN A 322 -1.79 19.90 -20.25
N TYR A 323 -1.21 20.79 -19.43
CA TYR A 323 0.10 21.41 -19.66
C TYR A 323 1.28 20.72 -18.97
N HIS A 324 1.03 19.64 -18.23
CA HIS A 324 2.06 18.95 -17.44
C HIS A 324 2.06 17.46 -17.75
N GLY A 325 3.09 16.77 -17.27
CA GLY A 325 3.22 15.34 -17.39
C GLY A 325 2.13 14.58 -16.62
N ALA A 326 1.75 13.43 -17.17
CA ALA A 326 0.73 12.54 -16.61
C ALA A 326 0.88 11.14 -17.18
N TYR A 327 0.23 10.15 -16.56
CA TYR A 327 0.10 8.82 -17.13
C TYR A 327 -1.25 8.69 -17.81
N THR A 328 -1.29 8.04 -18.98
CA THR A 328 -2.50 7.84 -19.77
C THR A 328 -2.66 6.38 -20.16
N CYS A 329 -3.91 5.94 -20.32
CA CYS A 329 -4.20 4.63 -20.90
C CYS A 329 -4.42 4.76 -22.41
N SER A 330 -3.81 3.88 -23.21
CA SER A 330 -4.05 3.81 -24.66
C SER A 330 -5.36 3.09 -25.02
N VAL A 331 -5.89 2.26 -24.11
CA VAL A 331 -7.12 1.47 -24.32
C VAL A 331 -8.35 2.25 -23.86
N CYS A 332 -8.27 2.91 -22.70
CA CYS A 332 -9.39 3.63 -22.11
C CYS A 332 -9.32 5.13 -22.45
N PRO A 333 -10.26 5.66 -23.26
CA PRO A 333 -10.26 7.07 -23.63
C PRO A 333 -10.44 7.96 -22.39
N ASN A 334 -9.75 9.09 -22.37
CA ASN A 334 -9.82 10.11 -21.32
C ASN A 334 -9.40 9.64 -19.91
N TYR A 335 -8.80 8.45 -19.76
CA TYR A 335 -8.20 8.04 -18.49
C TYR A 335 -6.79 8.61 -18.35
N ALA A 336 -6.60 9.45 -17.34
CA ALA A 336 -5.30 10.00 -16.98
C ALA A 336 -5.08 10.02 -15.47
N VAL A 337 -3.82 9.97 -15.06
CA VAL A 337 -3.40 9.98 -13.66
C VAL A 337 -2.25 10.96 -13.49
N HIS A 338 -2.28 11.80 -12.45
CA HIS A 338 -1.14 12.66 -12.11
C HIS A 338 0.12 11.82 -11.94
N SER A 339 1.26 12.32 -12.41
CA SER A 339 2.50 11.58 -12.32
C SER A 339 2.86 11.14 -10.91
N ASP A 340 2.72 12.05 -9.92
CA ASP A 340 2.98 11.75 -8.51
C ASP A 340 1.96 10.75 -7.92
N CYS A 341 0.70 10.76 -8.37
CA CYS A 341 -0.29 9.76 -7.95
C CYS A 341 0.03 8.38 -8.52
N ALA A 342 0.45 8.32 -9.79
CA ALA A 342 0.71 7.08 -10.48
C ALA A 342 1.94 6.34 -9.91
N VAL A 343 2.98 7.06 -9.50
CA VAL A 343 4.24 6.48 -8.99
C VAL A 343 4.28 6.32 -7.47
N ASN A 344 3.13 6.42 -6.80
CA ASN A 344 3.04 6.22 -5.36
C ASN A 344 3.23 4.73 -5.02
N VAL A 345 4.43 4.39 -4.54
CA VAL A 345 4.84 3.01 -4.22
C VAL A 345 4.22 2.45 -2.95
N THR A 346 3.59 3.29 -2.11
CA THR A 346 3.00 2.83 -0.85
C THR A 346 1.57 2.33 -1.03
N THR A 347 0.86 2.83 -2.05
CA THR A 347 -0.59 2.57 -2.18
C THR A 347 -1.10 2.33 -3.61
N VAL A 348 -0.33 2.65 -4.66
CA VAL A 348 -0.85 2.68 -6.05
C VAL A 348 -0.07 1.79 -7.01
N TRP A 349 1.26 1.89 -6.98
CA TRP A 349 2.16 1.21 -7.93
C TRP A 349 3.06 0.20 -7.24
N ASP A 350 3.27 -0.93 -7.91
CA ASP A 350 4.09 -2.06 -7.46
C ASP A 350 5.60 -1.89 -7.72
N GLY A 351 6.04 -0.70 -8.15
CA GLY A 351 7.47 -0.42 -8.35
C GLY A 351 8.05 -1.00 -9.64
N VAL A 352 7.26 -1.73 -10.43
CA VAL A 352 7.73 -2.40 -11.66
C VAL A 352 7.58 -1.49 -12.87
N GLU A 353 8.68 -1.27 -13.58
CA GLU A 353 8.75 -0.68 -14.92
C GLU A 353 8.50 -1.74 -15.99
N LEU A 354 7.60 -1.45 -16.93
CA LEU A 354 7.11 -2.38 -17.95
C LEU A 354 7.44 -1.92 -19.38
N GLU A 355 8.23 -0.86 -19.54
CA GLU A 355 8.70 -0.41 -20.86
C GLU A 355 9.43 -1.53 -21.61
N GLY A 356 8.89 -1.91 -22.77
CA GLY A 356 9.46 -2.97 -23.61
C GLY A 356 9.13 -4.41 -23.17
N ILE A 357 8.36 -4.61 -22.10
CA ILE A 357 7.86 -5.93 -21.68
C ILE A 357 6.52 -6.19 -22.37
N PRO A 358 6.31 -7.33 -23.07
CA PRO A 358 5.01 -7.68 -23.66
C PRO A 358 3.88 -7.76 -22.62
N ASP A 359 2.64 -7.55 -23.07
CA ASP A 359 1.46 -7.67 -22.21
C ASP A 359 0.84 -9.06 -22.30
N ASP A 360 1.29 -9.95 -21.41
CA ASP A 360 0.79 -11.33 -21.33
C ASP A 360 -0.47 -11.41 -20.46
N THR A 361 -1.55 -10.74 -20.87
CA THR A 361 -2.85 -10.73 -20.15
C THR A 361 -3.70 -12.00 -20.39
N LYS A 362 -3.13 -13.06 -20.98
CA LYS A 362 -3.89 -14.23 -21.48
C LYS A 362 -4.36 -15.22 -20.39
N ASP A 363 -3.96 -15.08 -19.13
CA ASP A 363 -4.15 -16.12 -18.09
C ASP A 363 -5.17 -15.76 -16.96
N LEU A 364 -6.23 -14.99 -17.25
CA LEU A 364 -7.16 -14.50 -16.21
C LEU A 364 -8.58 -15.09 -16.22
N ALA A 365 -9.00 -15.81 -17.25
CA ALA A 365 -10.38 -16.31 -17.36
C ALA A 365 -10.63 -17.50 -16.41
N ALA A 366 -11.71 -17.44 -15.63
CA ALA A 366 -12.11 -18.52 -14.72
C ALA A 366 -12.88 -19.67 -15.41
N TYR A 367 -13.14 -19.58 -16.71
CA TYR A 367 -13.79 -20.66 -17.45
C TYR A 367 -13.37 -20.70 -18.92
N LYS A 368 -13.67 -21.84 -19.55
CA LYS A 368 -13.57 -22.05 -20.99
C LYS A 368 -14.98 -22.20 -21.57
N VAL A 369 -15.24 -21.53 -22.69
CA VAL A 369 -16.48 -21.71 -23.45
C VAL A 369 -16.39 -23.05 -24.19
N VAL A 370 -17.38 -23.92 -23.99
CA VAL A 370 -17.40 -25.29 -24.56
C VAL A 370 -18.60 -25.54 -25.49
N GLY A 371 -19.49 -24.56 -25.63
CA GLY A 371 -20.61 -24.56 -26.55
C GLY A 371 -21.44 -23.27 -26.41
N ASP A 372 -22.53 -23.18 -27.16
CA ASP A 372 -23.47 -22.07 -27.03
C ASP A 372 -24.06 -22.04 -25.62
N ASP A 373 -23.92 -20.91 -24.93
CA ASP A 373 -24.37 -20.71 -23.55
C ASP A 373 -23.83 -21.76 -22.55
N LEU A 374 -22.74 -22.47 -22.88
CA LEU A 374 -22.14 -23.54 -22.06
C LEU A 374 -20.68 -23.24 -21.72
N ILE A 375 -20.36 -23.33 -20.43
CA ILE A 375 -19.01 -23.12 -19.91
C ILE A 375 -18.53 -24.30 -19.06
N ASN A 376 -17.21 -24.52 -19.07
CA ASN A 376 -16.54 -25.36 -18.09
C ASN A 376 -15.76 -24.46 -17.14
N HIS A 377 -16.24 -24.34 -15.90
CA HIS A 377 -15.74 -23.41 -14.90
C HIS A 377 -14.71 -24.09 -13.98
N VAL A 378 -13.63 -23.39 -13.62
CA VAL A 378 -12.52 -23.97 -12.82
C VAL A 378 -12.94 -24.45 -11.43
N SER A 379 -13.98 -23.86 -10.84
CA SER A 379 -14.54 -24.31 -9.56
C SER A 379 -15.45 -25.54 -9.67
N HIS A 380 -15.85 -25.93 -10.89
CA HIS A 380 -16.77 -27.04 -11.14
C HIS A 380 -16.43 -27.74 -12.45
N VAL A 381 -15.22 -28.29 -12.54
CA VAL A 381 -14.68 -28.85 -13.80
C VAL A 381 -15.36 -30.13 -14.28
N LYS A 382 -16.07 -30.85 -13.39
CA LYS A 382 -16.66 -32.16 -13.69
C LYS A 382 -17.86 -32.09 -14.64
N HIS A 383 -18.63 -31.01 -14.56
CA HIS A 383 -19.83 -30.81 -15.38
C HIS A 383 -19.80 -29.42 -16.01
N ASN A 384 -20.51 -29.27 -17.11
CA ASN A 384 -20.65 -27.98 -17.77
C ASN A 384 -21.79 -27.20 -17.14
N LEU A 385 -21.64 -25.87 -17.08
CA LEU A 385 -22.68 -24.97 -16.62
C LEU A 385 -23.36 -24.33 -17.81
N LYS A 386 -24.70 -24.29 -17.77
CA LYS A 386 -25.53 -23.68 -18.81
C LYS A 386 -26.05 -22.32 -18.37
N LEU A 387 -25.96 -21.34 -19.25
CA LEU A 387 -26.46 -20.00 -19.00
C LEU A 387 -27.98 -19.96 -19.13
N HIS A 388 -28.63 -19.39 -18.12
CA HIS A 388 -30.03 -19.02 -18.11
C HIS A 388 -30.12 -17.51 -17.93
N LYS A 389 -30.63 -16.82 -18.96
CA LYS A 389 -30.86 -15.36 -18.96
C LYS A 389 -32.25 -15.07 -18.41
N ASP A 390 -32.36 -14.02 -17.61
CA ASP A 390 -33.58 -13.38 -17.06
C ASP A 390 -34.65 -14.30 -16.44
N ASN A 391 -35.01 -14.02 -15.18
CA ASN A 391 -36.20 -14.58 -14.51
C ASN A 391 -36.37 -16.11 -14.66
N PHE A 392 -35.27 -16.87 -14.54
CA PHE A 392 -35.35 -18.33 -14.55
C PHE A 392 -36.08 -18.81 -13.28
N VAL A 393 -37.37 -19.12 -13.41
CA VAL A 393 -38.21 -19.61 -12.32
C VAL A 393 -37.93 -21.10 -12.13
N LEU A 394 -36.93 -21.42 -11.31
CA LEU A 394 -36.91 -22.70 -10.63
C LEU A 394 -38.01 -22.69 -9.56
N TYR A 395 -38.69 -23.82 -9.39
CA TYR A 395 -39.83 -23.96 -8.47
C TYR A 395 -39.49 -23.61 -7.00
N ASP A 396 -38.20 -23.49 -6.64
CA ASP A 396 -37.71 -23.18 -5.28
C ASP A 396 -36.62 -22.07 -5.23
N HIS A 397 -36.73 -21.04 -6.08
CA HIS A 397 -35.80 -19.90 -6.15
C HIS A 397 -35.61 -19.12 -4.84
N LYS A 398 -36.52 -19.26 -3.86
CA LYS A 398 -36.46 -18.52 -2.58
C LYS A 398 -35.27 -18.94 -1.70
N TRP A 399 -34.65 -20.10 -1.95
CA TRP A 399 -33.57 -20.64 -1.11
C TRP A 399 -32.27 -20.92 -1.85
N MET A 400 -32.26 -20.86 -3.18
CA MET A 400 -31.04 -21.07 -3.96
C MET A 400 -30.13 -19.85 -3.89
N ARG A 401 -28.83 -20.12 -3.83
CA ARG A 401 -27.78 -19.11 -3.67
C ARG A 401 -26.68 -19.37 -4.66
N CYS A 402 -26.01 -18.30 -5.05
CA CYS A 402 -24.79 -18.41 -5.84
C CYS A 402 -23.66 -18.96 -4.97
N GLU A 403 -22.94 -19.98 -5.43
CA GLU A 403 -21.82 -20.60 -4.71
C GLU A 403 -20.64 -19.64 -4.49
N ALA A 404 -20.50 -18.62 -5.33
CA ALA A 404 -19.44 -17.63 -5.20
C ALA A 404 -19.76 -16.51 -4.20
N CYS A 405 -20.91 -15.83 -4.36
CA CYS A 405 -21.22 -14.64 -3.55
C CYS A 405 -22.21 -14.90 -2.40
N ILE A 406 -22.82 -16.09 -2.35
CA ILE A 406 -23.85 -16.52 -1.37
C ILE A 406 -25.13 -15.67 -1.41
N ASP A 407 -25.26 -14.74 -2.36
CA ASP A 407 -26.49 -13.98 -2.55
C ASP A 407 -27.59 -14.88 -3.16
N PRO A 408 -28.87 -14.61 -2.84
CA PRO A 408 -30.00 -15.31 -3.45
C PRO A 408 -30.02 -15.14 -4.96
N VAL A 409 -30.39 -16.21 -5.67
CA VAL A 409 -30.56 -16.19 -7.13
C VAL A 409 -31.99 -15.83 -7.52
N GLY A 410 -32.19 -15.39 -8.76
CA GLY A 410 -33.54 -15.17 -9.35
C GLY A 410 -33.81 -13.77 -9.89
N PHE A 411 -32.86 -12.83 -9.77
CA PHE A 411 -32.97 -11.49 -10.36
C PHE A 411 -31.94 -11.20 -11.46
N ASP A 412 -30.88 -12.01 -11.55
CA ASP A 412 -29.79 -11.89 -12.52
C ASP A 412 -29.67 -13.18 -13.36
N SER A 413 -28.97 -13.10 -14.48
CA SER A 413 -28.54 -14.27 -15.27
C SER A 413 -27.66 -15.20 -14.44
N ILE A 414 -27.88 -16.51 -14.59
CA ILE A 414 -27.17 -17.55 -13.84
C ILE A 414 -26.64 -18.66 -14.73
N TYR A 415 -25.51 -19.22 -14.34
CA TYR A 415 -24.99 -20.49 -14.82
C TYR A 415 -25.39 -21.61 -13.87
N VAL A 416 -26.03 -22.66 -14.40
CA VAL A 416 -26.55 -23.78 -13.61
C VAL A 416 -25.94 -25.09 -14.10
N CYS A 417 -25.52 -25.93 -13.15
CA CYS A 417 -25.24 -27.34 -13.38
C CYS A 417 -26.55 -28.12 -13.23
N GLU A 418 -27.06 -28.66 -14.33
CA GLU A 418 -28.28 -29.48 -14.34
C GLU A 418 -28.11 -30.82 -13.58
N GLU A 419 -26.87 -31.23 -13.29
CA GLU A 419 -26.55 -32.50 -12.62
C GLU A 419 -26.39 -32.38 -11.09
N CYS A 420 -25.95 -31.23 -10.57
CA CYS A 420 -25.49 -31.10 -9.17
C CYS A 420 -26.08 -29.93 -8.38
N CYS A 421 -27.02 -29.16 -8.96
CA CYS A 421 -27.55 -27.93 -8.35
C CYS A 421 -26.48 -26.86 -8.03
N PHE A 422 -25.31 -26.92 -8.68
CA PHE A 422 -24.27 -25.91 -8.56
C PHE A 422 -24.65 -24.67 -9.38
N ILE A 423 -24.70 -23.50 -8.74
CA ILE A 423 -25.20 -22.26 -9.37
C ILE A 423 -24.21 -21.11 -9.17
N LEU A 424 -23.95 -20.37 -10.25
CA LEU A 424 -23.19 -19.12 -10.21
C LEU A 424 -23.98 -18.01 -10.89
N HIS A 425 -23.95 -16.79 -10.35
CA HIS A 425 -24.31 -15.62 -11.15
C HIS A 425 -23.36 -15.50 -12.35
N GLU A 426 -23.85 -15.02 -13.49
CA GLU A 426 -23.01 -14.76 -14.67
C GLU A 426 -21.79 -13.88 -14.32
N LYS A 427 -22.01 -12.82 -13.52
CA LYS A 427 -20.95 -11.95 -13.00
C LYS A 427 -19.95 -12.70 -12.12
N CYS A 428 -20.41 -13.68 -11.35
CA CYS A 428 -19.57 -14.51 -10.48
C CYS A 428 -18.75 -15.53 -11.27
N ALA A 429 -19.29 -16.11 -12.35
CA ALA A 429 -18.55 -16.98 -13.25
C ALA A 429 -17.44 -16.21 -14.00
N ASN A 430 -17.64 -14.92 -14.26
CA ASN A 430 -16.68 -14.03 -14.90
C ASN A 430 -15.63 -13.43 -13.95
N LEU A 431 -15.59 -13.85 -12.67
CA LEU A 431 -14.58 -13.35 -11.74
C LEU A 431 -13.17 -13.74 -12.23
N PRO A 432 -12.23 -12.78 -12.31
CA PRO A 432 -10.88 -13.07 -12.77
C PRO A 432 -10.09 -13.90 -11.75
N MET A 433 -9.24 -14.82 -12.22
CA MET A 433 -8.45 -15.67 -11.33
C MET A 433 -7.45 -14.90 -10.46
N LYS A 434 -6.98 -13.74 -10.94
CA LYS A 434 -6.08 -12.84 -10.20
C LYS A 434 -6.56 -11.40 -10.35
N ILE A 435 -6.53 -10.65 -9.26
CA ILE A 435 -6.84 -9.20 -9.25
C ILE A 435 -5.75 -8.43 -8.53
N LYS A 436 -5.51 -7.18 -8.93
CA LYS A 436 -4.84 -6.19 -8.08
C LYS A 436 -5.93 -5.31 -7.51
N TYR A 437 -6.03 -5.24 -6.19
CA TYR A 437 -7.15 -4.57 -5.54
C TYR A 437 -6.75 -3.20 -4.99
N PHE A 438 -7.71 -2.27 -4.87
CA PHE A 438 -7.44 -0.83 -4.76
C PHE A 438 -6.56 -0.35 -3.58
N PHE A 439 -6.42 -1.15 -2.51
CA PHE A 439 -5.60 -0.81 -1.33
C PHE A 439 -4.31 -1.63 -1.23
N ASP A 440 -4.04 -2.52 -2.17
CA ASP A 440 -2.82 -3.32 -2.16
C ASP A 440 -2.16 -3.32 -3.53
N ILE A 441 -0.84 -3.39 -3.50
CA ILE A 441 -0.01 -3.57 -4.69
C ILE A 441 0.20 -5.07 -4.98
N ILE A 442 -0.01 -5.93 -3.96
CA ILE A 442 0.08 -7.38 -4.08
C ILE A 442 -1.17 -7.94 -4.80
N PRO A 443 -1.00 -8.81 -5.82
CA PRO A 443 -2.11 -9.51 -6.45
C PRO A 443 -2.83 -10.47 -5.49
N TYR A 444 -4.16 -10.48 -5.53
CA TYR A 444 -5.01 -11.45 -4.85
C TYR A 444 -5.43 -12.55 -5.81
N ILE A 445 -5.46 -13.78 -5.31
CA ILE A 445 -5.84 -14.98 -6.08
C ILE A 445 -7.24 -15.43 -5.63
N LEU A 446 -8.08 -15.80 -6.60
CA LEU A 446 -9.40 -16.35 -6.33
C LEU A 446 -9.29 -17.78 -5.76
N GLU A 447 -9.90 -17.99 -4.60
CA GLU A 447 -9.98 -19.27 -3.90
C GLU A 447 -11.43 -19.75 -3.82
N PHE A 448 -11.64 -21.03 -4.12
CA PHE A 448 -12.94 -21.69 -4.17
C PHE A 448 -12.94 -23.13 -3.61
N GLU A 449 -11.83 -23.63 -3.07
CA GLU A 449 -11.71 -24.99 -2.52
C GLU A 449 -11.86 -25.01 -0.98
N ASN A 450 -12.44 -26.09 -0.44
CA ASN A 450 -12.57 -26.38 1.00
C ASN A 450 -13.30 -25.30 1.85
N ILE A 451 -14.45 -24.81 1.38
CA ILE A 451 -15.21 -23.75 2.06
C ILE A 451 -16.18 -24.27 3.16
N THR A 452 -15.83 -25.35 3.88
CA THR A 452 -16.67 -25.82 5.01
C THR A 452 -16.57 -24.90 6.24
N ALA A 453 -15.58 -24.02 6.27
CA ALA A 453 -15.37 -23.01 7.29
C ALA A 453 -15.52 -21.60 6.73
N ALA A 454 -16.51 -20.86 7.22
CA ALA A 454 -16.73 -19.47 6.89
C ALA A 454 -15.55 -18.60 7.38
N LYS A 455 -15.13 -17.69 6.50
CA LYS A 455 -13.97 -16.83 6.71
C LYS A 455 -14.39 -15.39 6.93
N TYR A 456 -13.58 -14.68 7.69
CA TYR A 456 -13.85 -13.30 8.06
C TYR A 456 -13.32 -12.35 6.99
N CYS A 457 -14.21 -11.60 6.33
CA CYS A 457 -13.78 -10.59 5.38
C CYS A 457 -13.26 -9.35 6.11
N SER A 458 -11.99 -9.02 5.86
CA SER A 458 -11.31 -7.86 6.46
C SER A 458 -11.90 -6.49 6.08
N LEU A 459 -12.71 -6.43 5.01
CA LEU A 459 -13.23 -5.18 4.44
C LEU A 459 -14.64 -4.83 4.88
N CYS A 460 -15.58 -5.76 4.70
CA CYS A 460 -16.96 -5.58 5.12
C CYS A 460 -17.22 -6.10 6.54
N HIS A 461 -16.20 -6.64 7.21
CA HIS A 461 -16.28 -7.14 8.57
C HIS A 461 -17.37 -8.19 8.79
N THR A 462 -17.63 -9.03 7.77
CA THR A 462 -18.67 -10.07 7.82
C THR A 462 -18.06 -11.43 7.47
N TYR A 463 -18.59 -12.49 8.08
CA TYR A 463 -18.22 -13.87 7.75
C TYR A 463 -18.89 -14.33 6.47
N SER A 464 -18.17 -15.07 5.63
CA SER A 464 -18.68 -15.61 4.37
C SER A 464 -18.08 -16.98 4.08
N ASP A 465 -18.86 -17.89 3.54
CA ASP A 465 -18.43 -19.21 3.05
C ASP A 465 -18.57 -19.34 1.52
N GLY A 466 -18.61 -18.20 0.81
CA GLY A 466 -18.45 -18.15 -0.63
C GLY A 466 -16.99 -18.11 -1.07
N PHE A 467 -16.79 -17.84 -2.36
CA PHE A 467 -15.46 -17.63 -2.92
C PHE A 467 -14.81 -16.40 -2.28
N LYS A 468 -13.48 -16.41 -2.24
CA LYS A 468 -12.69 -15.33 -1.65
C LYS A 468 -11.44 -15.04 -2.46
N TYR A 469 -10.94 -13.83 -2.31
CA TYR A 469 -9.64 -13.42 -2.78
C TYR A 469 -8.67 -13.40 -1.60
N SER A 470 -7.50 -14.01 -1.77
CA SER A 470 -6.45 -14.01 -0.75
C SER A 470 -5.12 -13.54 -1.32
N ALA A 471 -4.32 -12.90 -0.47
CA ALA A 471 -2.92 -12.59 -0.74
C ALA A 471 -2.04 -13.44 0.19
N GLY A 472 -1.31 -14.41 -0.36
CA GLY A 472 -0.58 -15.45 0.37
C GLY A 472 0.40 -14.95 1.44
N ALA A 473 0.98 -13.76 1.26
CA ALA A 473 1.93 -13.17 2.20
C ALA A 473 1.28 -12.49 3.44
N ARG A 474 0.01 -12.06 3.37
CA ARG A 474 -0.60 -11.20 4.41
C ARG A 474 -1.80 -11.81 5.13
N ARG A 475 -2.21 -13.04 4.82
CA ARG A 475 -3.42 -13.69 5.38
C ARG A 475 -4.67 -12.80 5.33
N MET A 476 -4.73 -11.86 4.40
CA MET A 476 -5.93 -11.04 4.18
C MET A 476 -6.86 -11.80 3.25
N GLU A 477 -8.03 -12.16 3.79
CA GLU A 477 -9.12 -12.79 3.04
C GLU A 477 -10.21 -11.75 2.77
N VAL A 478 -10.65 -11.68 1.52
CA VAL A 478 -11.65 -10.72 1.06
C VAL A 478 -12.76 -11.44 0.31
N ASP A 479 -14.01 -11.22 0.74
CA ASP A 479 -15.20 -11.74 0.07
C ASP A 479 -15.30 -11.17 -1.36
N VAL A 480 -15.66 -12.03 -2.33
CA VAL A 480 -15.75 -11.64 -3.75
C VAL A 480 -16.67 -10.46 -4.01
N ARG A 481 -17.71 -10.22 -3.20
CA ARG A 481 -18.58 -9.05 -3.35
C ARG A 481 -17.85 -7.76 -3.05
N CYS A 482 -16.96 -7.77 -2.05
CA CYS A 482 -16.14 -6.59 -1.79
C CYS A 482 -15.20 -6.39 -2.98
N CYS A 483 -14.50 -7.43 -3.42
CA CYS A 483 -13.57 -7.35 -4.55
C CYS A 483 -14.20 -6.97 -5.90
N SER A 484 -15.50 -7.21 -6.07
CA SER A 484 -16.24 -6.87 -7.29
C SER A 484 -16.58 -5.38 -7.40
N ILE A 485 -16.37 -4.61 -6.33
CA ILE A 485 -16.56 -3.16 -6.35
C ILE A 485 -15.43 -2.53 -7.17
N SER A 486 -15.80 -1.88 -8.28
CA SER A 486 -14.90 -1.12 -9.14
C SER A 486 -15.06 0.39 -8.92
N GLU A 487 -14.01 1.15 -9.25
CA GLU A 487 -14.07 2.60 -9.31
C GLU A 487 -14.29 3.07 -10.75
N PRO A 488 -15.22 4.02 -10.99
CA PRO A 488 -16.15 4.61 -10.04
C PRO A 488 -17.29 3.66 -9.62
N PHE A 489 -17.65 3.64 -8.33
CA PHE A 489 -18.77 2.83 -7.86
C PHE A 489 -20.08 3.61 -7.94
N VAL A 490 -20.97 3.20 -8.84
CA VAL A 490 -22.30 3.79 -8.99
C VAL A 490 -23.30 2.96 -8.19
N HIS A 491 -23.99 3.58 -7.23
CA HIS A 491 -24.93 2.91 -6.34
C HIS A 491 -26.30 3.59 -6.37
N ALA A 492 -27.40 2.84 -6.42
CA ALA A 492 -28.75 3.39 -6.50
C ALA A 492 -29.11 4.34 -5.33
N GLY A 493 -28.48 4.14 -4.17
CA GLY A 493 -28.65 4.97 -2.99
C GLY A 493 -27.92 6.31 -3.00
N HIS A 494 -27.13 6.64 -4.03
CA HIS A 494 -26.46 7.92 -4.15
C HIS A 494 -26.26 8.36 -5.61
N LEU A 495 -26.56 9.62 -5.93
CA LEU A 495 -26.55 10.12 -7.31
C LEU A 495 -25.15 10.24 -7.92
N HIS A 496 -24.14 10.52 -7.10
CA HIS A 496 -22.78 10.69 -7.56
C HIS A 496 -22.01 9.37 -7.47
N PRO A 497 -21.00 9.15 -8.34
CA PRO A 497 -20.13 8.01 -8.18
C PRO A 497 -19.30 8.11 -6.90
N LEU A 498 -19.05 6.95 -6.29
CA LEU A 498 -18.28 6.80 -5.07
C LEU A 498 -16.91 6.21 -5.38
N TYR A 499 -15.93 6.59 -4.57
CA TYR A 499 -14.53 6.18 -4.70
C TYR A 499 -13.98 5.72 -3.37
N PHE A 500 -13.07 4.77 -3.37
CA PHE A 500 -12.42 4.28 -2.18
C PHE A 500 -11.56 5.35 -1.54
N LEU A 501 -11.85 5.61 -0.28
CA LEU A 501 -11.05 6.48 0.55
C LEU A 501 -10.11 5.64 1.41
N PHE A 502 -8.81 5.80 1.21
CA PHE A 502 -7.81 5.32 2.16
C PHE A 502 -7.52 6.44 3.16
N ASN A 503 -8.06 6.34 4.37
CA ASN A 503 -7.85 7.34 5.40
C ASN A 503 -7.76 6.72 6.80
N SER A 504 -7.07 7.41 7.70
CA SER A 504 -6.83 7.03 9.10
C SER A 504 -7.91 7.53 10.07
N TYR A 505 -8.89 8.30 9.60
CA TYR A 505 -9.99 8.80 10.43
C TYR A 505 -11.17 7.83 10.52
N LEU A 506 -11.88 7.89 11.65
CA LEU A 506 -13.14 7.19 11.86
C LEU A 506 -14.26 7.90 11.10
N LEU A 507 -14.88 7.20 10.15
CA LEU A 507 -15.97 7.73 9.33
C LEU A 507 -17.26 6.96 9.59
N LYS A 508 -18.40 7.66 9.60
CA LYS A 508 -19.72 7.06 9.76
C LYS A 508 -20.32 6.76 8.39
N CYS A 509 -20.82 5.54 8.21
CA CYS A 509 -21.57 5.17 7.02
C CYS A 509 -22.96 5.85 7.04
N ASN A 510 -23.33 6.56 5.97
CA ASN A 510 -24.63 7.20 5.85
C ASN A 510 -25.81 6.20 5.78
N ALA A 511 -25.55 4.95 5.38
CA ALA A 511 -26.60 3.93 5.26
C ALA A 511 -26.97 3.24 6.57
N CYS A 512 -25.97 2.94 7.42
CA CYS A 512 -26.16 2.15 8.64
C CYS A 512 -25.69 2.85 9.92
N MET A 513 -25.09 4.04 9.82
CA MET A 513 -24.55 4.85 10.92
C MET A 513 -23.44 4.19 11.75
N ASN A 514 -22.97 3.01 11.35
CA ASN A 514 -21.81 2.38 11.95
C ASN A 514 -20.54 3.16 11.61
N VAL A 515 -19.65 3.25 12.60
CA VAL A 515 -18.31 3.79 12.43
C VAL A 515 -17.44 2.72 11.77
N THR A 516 -16.77 3.10 10.69
CA THR A 516 -15.86 2.24 9.93
C THR A 516 -14.47 2.85 9.88
N TYR A 517 -13.47 1.99 9.81
CA TYR A 517 -12.07 2.35 9.77
C TYR A 517 -11.45 1.86 8.45
N LYS A 518 -10.65 2.71 7.81
CA LYS A 518 -9.87 2.45 6.57
C LYS A 518 -10.63 2.16 5.27
N HIS A 519 -11.71 1.39 5.28
CA HIS A 519 -12.34 0.86 4.05
C HIS A 519 -13.76 1.39 3.85
N VAL A 520 -13.85 2.57 3.22
CA VAL A 520 -15.13 3.22 2.88
C VAL A 520 -15.10 3.81 1.49
N LEU A 521 -16.27 3.85 0.87
CA LEU A 521 -16.54 4.56 -0.37
C LEU A 521 -17.00 5.97 -0.02
N ARG A 522 -16.34 6.99 -0.57
CA ARG A 522 -16.67 8.40 -0.40
C ARG A 522 -17.21 9.00 -1.69
N CYS A 523 -18.06 10.00 -1.55
CA CYS A 523 -18.39 10.91 -2.63
C CYS A 523 -17.43 12.12 -2.60
N ASP A 524 -16.93 12.54 -3.77
CA ASP A 524 -16.07 13.74 -3.86
C ASP A 524 -16.88 15.05 -4.02
N THR A 525 -18.18 14.98 -4.29
CA THR A 525 -19.04 16.17 -4.47
C THR A 525 -19.86 16.52 -3.23
N CYS A 526 -20.08 15.57 -2.33
CA CYS A 526 -20.85 15.79 -1.10
C CYS A 526 -20.34 14.91 0.05
N ASN A 527 -20.78 15.21 1.27
CA ASN A 527 -20.36 14.52 2.48
C ASN A 527 -21.07 13.17 2.67
N PHE A 528 -20.89 12.25 1.72
CA PHE A 528 -21.50 10.92 1.72
C PHE A 528 -20.43 9.83 1.78
N TYR A 529 -20.59 8.91 2.74
CA TYR A 529 -19.71 7.77 2.96
C TYR A 529 -20.54 6.48 3.07
N LEU A 530 -20.05 5.42 2.43
CA LEU A 530 -20.71 4.12 2.39
C LEU A 530 -19.71 3.03 2.79
N CYS A 531 -20.05 2.24 3.81
CA CYS A 531 -19.27 1.06 4.16
C CYS A 531 -19.50 -0.07 3.15
N LEU A 532 -18.51 -0.95 3.02
CA LEU A 532 -18.53 -2.01 2.02
C LEU A 532 -19.58 -3.10 2.28
N PHE A 533 -20.02 -3.26 3.52
CA PHE A 533 -21.19 -4.07 3.83
C PHE A 533 -22.46 -3.48 3.18
N CYS A 534 -22.71 -2.17 3.36
CA CYS A 534 -23.88 -1.51 2.79
C CYS A 534 -23.80 -1.39 1.26
N ALA A 535 -22.59 -1.18 0.72
CA ALA A 535 -22.36 -1.13 -0.73
C ALA A 535 -22.69 -2.45 -1.45
N THR A 536 -22.64 -3.57 -0.73
CA THR A 536 -22.89 -4.92 -1.27
C THR A 536 -24.23 -5.50 -0.85
N LEU A 537 -25.17 -4.66 -0.38
CA LEU A 537 -26.53 -5.09 -0.08
C LEU A 537 -27.31 -5.38 -1.38
N PRO A 538 -28.01 -6.52 -1.48
CA PRO A 538 -28.88 -6.79 -2.62
C PRO A 538 -29.98 -5.73 -2.75
N LEU A 539 -30.19 -5.20 -3.95
CA LEU A 539 -31.27 -4.22 -4.20
C LEU A 539 -32.66 -4.84 -4.08
N LYS A 540 -32.79 -6.14 -4.37
CA LYS A 540 -34.01 -6.94 -4.18
C LYS A 540 -33.66 -8.26 -3.50
N ILE A 541 -34.56 -8.74 -2.64
CA ILE A 541 -34.35 -9.99 -1.90
C ILE A 541 -35.66 -10.70 -1.59
N TRP A 542 -35.66 -12.03 -1.72
CA TRP A 542 -36.74 -12.88 -1.23
C TRP A 542 -36.56 -13.13 0.26
N HIS A 543 -37.63 -13.01 1.04
CA HIS A 543 -37.58 -13.23 2.47
C HIS A 543 -38.80 -14.02 2.95
N LYS A 544 -38.61 -14.97 3.86
CA LYS A 544 -39.66 -15.90 4.34
C LYS A 544 -40.91 -15.25 4.95
N ASN A 545 -40.82 -13.98 5.35
CA ASN A 545 -41.91 -13.23 5.95
C ASN A 545 -42.79 -12.51 4.92
N ASP A 546 -42.44 -12.53 3.64
CA ASP A 546 -43.22 -11.92 2.57
C ASP A 546 -43.28 -12.85 1.35
N GLU A 547 -44.39 -12.83 0.63
CA GLU A 547 -44.54 -13.59 -0.59
C GLU A 547 -43.94 -12.88 -1.81
N HIS A 548 -43.78 -11.56 -1.72
CA HIS A 548 -43.19 -10.69 -2.73
C HIS A 548 -41.72 -10.33 -2.39
N PRO A 549 -40.89 -10.02 -3.41
CA PRO A 549 -39.52 -9.63 -3.18
C PRO A 549 -39.45 -8.23 -2.56
N LEU A 550 -38.64 -8.10 -1.51
CA LEU A 550 -38.41 -6.84 -0.83
C LEU A 550 -37.40 -6.00 -1.62
N ALA A 551 -37.64 -4.71 -1.75
CA ALA A 551 -36.73 -3.75 -2.36
C ALA A 551 -35.98 -2.92 -1.31
N LEU A 552 -34.70 -2.67 -1.53
CA LEU A 552 -33.87 -1.81 -0.68
C LEU A 552 -34.24 -0.34 -0.91
N CYS A 553 -34.73 0.33 0.13
CA CYS A 553 -34.96 1.76 0.16
C CYS A 553 -33.76 2.46 0.81
N CYS A 554 -33.14 3.39 0.08
CA CYS A 554 -31.91 4.07 0.50
C CYS A 554 -32.14 5.38 1.28
N GLY A 555 -33.28 5.48 1.98
CA GLY A 555 -33.68 6.66 2.75
C GLY A 555 -34.28 7.77 1.89
N LYS A 556 -35.47 8.23 2.29
CA LYS A 556 -36.03 9.55 1.93
C LYS A 556 -36.57 10.15 3.23
N GLU A 557 -36.60 11.47 3.34
CA GLU A 557 -37.26 12.17 4.44
C GLU A 557 -38.75 11.79 4.47
N ALA A 558 -39.10 10.76 5.23
CA ALA A 558 -40.47 10.43 5.55
C ALA A 558 -40.80 11.10 6.89
N SER A 559 -41.87 11.90 6.90
CA SER A 559 -42.35 12.60 8.09
C SER A 559 -43.03 11.69 9.12
N CYS A 560 -43.12 10.39 8.87
CA CYS A 560 -43.85 9.43 9.70
C CYS A 560 -42.92 8.46 10.45
N GLN A 561 -43.36 8.01 11.63
CA GLN A 561 -42.68 6.97 12.39
C GLN A 561 -42.89 5.61 11.69
N ILE A 562 -41.81 5.03 11.22
CA ILE A 562 -41.80 3.72 10.56
C ILE A 562 -41.51 2.62 11.60
N TRP A 563 -42.10 1.44 11.43
CA TRP A 563 -41.88 0.27 12.30
C TRP A 563 -41.41 -0.92 11.48
N CYS A 564 -40.58 -1.77 12.08
CA CYS A 564 -40.15 -3.02 11.47
C CYS A 564 -41.02 -4.19 11.96
N ASP A 565 -41.76 -4.87 11.08
CA ASP A 565 -42.69 -5.93 11.54
C ASP A 565 -41.98 -7.22 11.96
N ILE A 566 -40.68 -7.38 11.65
CA ILE A 566 -39.91 -8.54 12.12
C ILE A 566 -39.55 -8.42 13.61
N CYS A 567 -39.17 -7.21 14.04
CA CYS A 567 -38.67 -6.97 15.39
C CYS A 567 -39.58 -6.09 16.25
N GLU A 568 -40.64 -5.53 15.67
CA GLU A 568 -41.63 -4.68 16.31
C GLU A 568 -40.99 -3.45 16.98
N ARG A 569 -39.93 -2.91 16.38
CA ARG A 569 -39.24 -1.71 16.86
C ARG A 569 -39.34 -0.58 15.83
N LYS A 570 -39.32 0.64 16.34
CA LYS A 570 -39.23 1.86 15.52
C LYS A 570 -37.99 1.80 14.63
N SER A 571 -38.18 2.22 13.39
CA SER A 571 -37.15 2.43 12.39
C SER A 571 -36.91 3.91 12.20
N ASP A 572 -35.65 4.28 11.99
CA ASP A 572 -35.27 5.62 11.60
C ASP A 572 -35.40 5.74 10.07
N PRO A 573 -36.30 6.57 9.53
CA PRO A 573 -36.50 6.71 8.08
C PRO A 573 -35.27 7.21 7.31
N SER A 574 -34.29 7.80 8.01
CA SER A 574 -33.03 8.23 7.41
C SER A 574 -32.05 7.08 7.13
N LEU A 575 -32.26 5.91 7.75
CA LEU A 575 -31.46 4.71 7.53
C LEU A 575 -31.99 3.90 6.35
N TRP A 576 -31.15 3.02 5.82
CA TRP A 576 -31.59 2.08 4.79
C TRP A 576 -32.45 0.97 5.38
N PHE A 577 -33.51 0.60 4.66
CA PHE A 577 -34.46 -0.45 5.05
C PHE A 577 -34.99 -1.19 3.82
N TYR A 578 -35.50 -2.40 4.01
CA TYR A 578 -36.20 -3.14 2.97
C TYR A 578 -37.71 -2.90 3.08
N THR A 579 -38.39 -2.80 1.94
CA THR A 579 -39.85 -2.63 1.90
C THR A 579 -40.45 -3.36 0.71
N CYS A 580 -41.70 -3.78 0.84
CA CYS A 580 -42.51 -4.26 -0.27
C CYS A 580 -43.65 -3.26 -0.50
N SER A 581 -43.74 -2.70 -1.72
CA SER A 581 -44.81 -1.76 -2.07
C SER A 581 -46.18 -2.43 -2.15
N ASP A 582 -46.22 -3.72 -2.51
CA ASP A 582 -47.48 -4.47 -2.64
C ASP A 582 -48.05 -4.85 -1.27
N CYS A 583 -47.19 -5.23 -0.32
CA CYS A 583 -47.59 -5.63 1.03
C CYS A 583 -47.60 -4.49 2.04
N GLY A 584 -46.93 -3.36 1.75
CA GLY A 584 -46.77 -2.23 2.66
C GLY A 584 -45.87 -2.51 3.87
N VAL A 585 -45.13 -3.62 3.89
CA VAL A 585 -44.24 -3.99 5.00
C VAL A 585 -42.92 -3.22 4.92
N ILE A 586 -42.33 -2.99 6.08
CA ILE A 586 -41.00 -2.38 6.21
C ILE A 586 -40.17 -3.20 7.18
N PHE A 587 -38.93 -3.51 6.80
CA PHE A 587 -38.00 -4.29 7.60
C PHE A 587 -36.64 -3.62 7.69
N HIS A 588 -36.04 -3.62 8.89
CA HIS A 588 -34.64 -3.25 9.05
C HIS A 588 -33.74 -4.14 8.19
N VAL A 589 -32.68 -3.56 7.60
CA VAL A 589 -31.65 -4.32 6.87
C VAL A 589 -31.12 -5.50 7.69
N ARG A 590 -30.80 -5.26 8.97
CA ARG A 590 -30.29 -6.33 9.86
C ARG A 590 -31.33 -7.39 10.22
N CYS A 591 -32.62 -7.12 10.06
CA CYS A 591 -33.67 -8.12 10.28
C CYS A 591 -33.84 -9.05 9.08
N VAL A 592 -33.67 -8.52 7.86
CA VAL A 592 -33.79 -9.29 6.60
C VAL A 592 -32.51 -10.05 6.29
N VAL A 593 -31.39 -9.34 6.32
CA VAL A 593 -30.07 -9.86 5.95
C VAL A 593 -29.44 -10.53 7.18
N GLY A 594 -29.24 -9.77 8.26
CA GLY A 594 -28.56 -10.25 9.47
C GLY A 594 -27.08 -10.58 9.24
N ASP A 595 -26.34 -10.71 10.35
CA ASP A 595 -24.87 -10.80 10.34
C ASP A 595 -24.32 -12.10 9.73
N PHE A 596 -25.13 -13.17 9.68
CA PHE A 596 -24.74 -14.49 9.17
C PHE A 596 -25.43 -14.86 7.85
N SER A 597 -26.04 -13.87 7.15
CA SER A 597 -26.69 -14.09 5.84
C SER A 597 -25.77 -14.69 4.80
N ARG A 598 -24.48 -14.37 4.88
CA ARG A 598 -23.44 -14.70 3.91
C ARG A 598 -22.83 -16.09 4.15
N ILE A 599 -23.48 -16.89 4.99
CA ILE A 599 -23.04 -18.22 5.38
C ILE A 599 -24.16 -19.20 5.06
N ASN A 600 -23.85 -20.32 4.42
CA ASN A 600 -24.79 -21.41 4.22
C ASN A 600 -25.02 -22.21 5.50
N VAL A 601 -26.19 -22.84 5.60
CA VAL A 601 -26.52 -23.71 6.73
C VAL A 601 -25.56 -24.91 6.75
N GLY A 602 -25.05 -25.25 7.94
CA GLY A 602 -24.09 -26.33 8.16
C GLY A 602 -22.62 -25.89 8.11
N SER A 603 -22.33 -24.71 7.55
CA SER A 603 -20.98 -24.15 7.54
C SER A 603 -20.54 -23.76 8.95
N THR A 604 -19.25 -23.87 9.21
CA THR A 604 -18.68 -23.64 10.54
C THR A 604 -17.92 -22.31 10.63
N ILE A 605 -17.93 -21.68 11.80
CA ILE A 605 -17.10 -20.51 12.14
C ILE A 605 -16.20 -20.94 13.28
N GLU A 606 -14.90 -20.79 13.08
CA GLU A 606 -13.92 -20.94 14.15
C GLU A 606 -13.59 -19.56 14.74
N CYS A 607 -13.70 -19.41 16.06
CA CYS A 607 -13.38 -18.16 16.75
C CYS A 607 -12.79 -18.38 18.15
N GLY A 608 -12.07 -17.37 18.63
CA GLY A 608 -11.43 -17.39 19.97
C GLY A 608 -10.08 -18.10 19.99
N ARG A 609 -9.31 -17.91 21.09
CA ARG A 609 -7.97 -18.50 21.24
C ARG A 609 -7.97 -20.02 21.42
N ALA A 610 -9.09 -20.57 21.91
CA ALA A 610 -9.29 -21.99 22.12
C ALA A 610 -9.84 -22.74 20.89
N GLY A 611 -10.03 -22.05 19.75
CA GLY A 611 -10.55 -22.66 18.52
C GLY A 611 -12.00 -23.14 18.65
N GLU A 612 -12.88 -22.34 19.26
CA GLU A 612 -14.29 -22.72 19.43
C GLU A 612 -15.00 -22.75 18.07
N ILE A 613 -15.75 -23.82 17.82
CA ILE A 613 -16.45 -24.03 16.56
C ILE A 613 -17.95 -23.76 16.74
N PHE A 614 -18.48 -22.87 15.91
CA PHE A 614 -19.90 -22.58 15.80
C PHE A 614 -20.41 -23.04 14.44
N GLU A 615 -21.65 -23.54 14.38
CA GLU A 615 -22.29 -24.00 13.15
C GLU A 615 -23.45 -23.08 12.80
N ALA A 616 -23.56 -22.69 11.52
CA ALA A 616 -24.68 -21.92 11.01
C ALA A 616 -25.94 -22.80 10.91
N VAL A 617 -27.02 -22.38 11.58
CA VAL A 617 -28.29 -23.11 11.65
C VAL A 617 -29.46 -22.21 11.26
N PRO A 618 -30.52 -22.77 10.64
CA PRO A 618 -31.71 -22.00 10.32
C PRO A 618 -32.46 -21.61 11.60
N ASN A 619 -32.97 -20.38 11.64
CA ASN A 619 -33.84 -19.91 12.69
C ASN A 619 -35.31 -20.10 12.28
N ASN A 620 -35.75 -21.35 12.25
CA ASN A 620 -37.11 -21.78 11.91
C ASN A 620 -37.86 -22.39 13.11
N TYR A 621 -37.34 -22.22 14.33
CA TYR A 621 -37.97 -22.70 15.55
C TYR A 621 -39.28 -21.95 15.84
N LYS A 622 -40.30 -22.68 16.32
CA LYS A 622 -41.61 -22.13 16.73
C LYS A 622 -41.48 -20.99 17.73
N THR A 623 -40.50 -21.07 18.63
CA THR A 623 -40.07 -19.98 19.50
C THR A 623 -38.65 -19.59 19.13
N ARG A 624 -38.45 -18.32 18.70
CA ARG A 624 -37.11 -17.77 18.41
C ARG A 624 -36.20 -17.99 19.63
N PRO A 625 -35.02 -18.62 19.47
CA PRO A 625 -34.13 -18.92 20.58
C PRO A 625 -33.58 -17.63 21.21
N LEU A 626 -33.23 -17.70 22.49
CA LEU A 626 -32.56 -16.61 23.19
C LEU A 626 -31.06 -16.64 22.88
N CYS A 627 -30.51 -15.50 22.49
CA CYS A 627 -29.07 -15.34 22.34
C CYS A 627 -28.40 -15.42 23.73
N ARG A 628 -27.37 -16.25 23.87
CA ARG A 628 -26.65 -16.43 25.14
C ARG A 628 -26.03 -15.14 25.67
N LYS A 629 -25.59 -14.24 24.78
CA LYS A 629 -24.86 -13.02 25.17
C LYS A 629 -25.76 -11.82 25.43
N CYS A 630 -26.65 -11.49 24.49
CA CYS A 630 -27.49 -10.29 24.61
C CYS A 630 -28.87 -10.57 25.21
N HIS A 631 -29.18 -11.84 25.51
CA HIS A 631 -30.47 -12.31 26.05
C HIS A 631 -31.70 -11.91 25.23
N SER A 632 -31.50 -11.42 24.00
CA SER A 632 -32.58 -11.07 23.07
C SER A 632 -32.97 -12.28 22.23
N ARG A 633 -34.22 -12.32 21.77
CA ARG A 633 -34.67 -13.33 20.81
C ARG A 633 -33.95 -13.14 19.47
N CYS A 634 -33.40 -14.23 18.94
CA CYS A 634 -32.76 -14.29 17.64
C CYS A 634 -33.75 -13.96 16.52
N MET A 635 -33.49 -12.92 15.73
CA MET A 635 -34.42 -12.44 14.69
C MET A 635 -34.02 -12.86 13.28
N SER A 636 -32.70 -12.95 13.01
CA SER A 636 -32.15 -13.30 11.70
C SER A 636 -32.58 -14.69 11.25
N SER A 637 -32.71 -14.90 9.93
CA SER A 637 -33.06 -16.19 9.33
C SER A 637 -32.01 -17.27 9.57
N ILE A 638 -30.74 -16.88 9.68
CA ILE A 638 -29.60 -17.73 10.00
C ILE A 638 -28.96 -17.21 11.29
N ILE A 639 -28.66 -18.14 12.21
CA ILE A 639 -27.97 -17.89 13.46
C ILE A 639 -26.87 -18.94 13.65
N VAL A 640 -26.00 -18.74 14.63
CA VAL A 640 -24.94 -19.71 14.91
C VAL A 640 -25.17 -20.41 16.23
N LYS A 641 -24.87 -21.71 16.27
CA LYS A 641 -24.96 -22.59 17.44
C LYS A 641 -23.58 -23.12 17.79
N LYS A 642 -23.20 -23.13 19.07
CA LYS A 642 -21.92 -23.72 19.49
C LYS A 642 -21.93 -25.23 19.29
N LYS A 643 -20.92 -25.79 18.60
CA LYS A 643 -20.78 -27.23 18.40
C LYS A 643 -20.39 -27.91 19.71
N GLY A 644 -21.06 -29.01 20.06
CA GLY A 644 -20.81 -29.75 21.31
C GLY A 644 -21.55 -29.24 22.55
N GLU A 645 -22.19 -28.06 22.51
CA GLU A 645 -23.06 -27.57 23.59
C GLU A 645 -24.52 -27.51 23.14
N ASN A 646 -25.44 -28.01 23.97
CA ASN A 646 -26.87 -27.93 23.69
C ASN A 646 -27.41 -26.52 24.02
N ASN A 647 -28.25 -26.00 23.11
CA ASN A 647 -29.01 -24.76 23.26
C ASN A 647 -28.20 -23.46 23.42
N VAL A 648 -26.96 -23.43 22.94
CA VAL A 648 -26.14 -22.21 22.94
C VAL A 648 -26.17 -21.56 21.57
N TYR A 649 -26.97 -20.49 21.46
CA TYR A 649 -27.18 -19.75 20.22
C TYR A 649 -26.66 -18.31 20.32
N LEU A 650 -26.21 -17.78 19.18
CA LEU A 650 -25.79 -16.38 19.04
C LEU A 650 -26.47 -15.73 17.83
N CYS A 651 -26.98 -14.52 18.05
CA CYS A 651 -27.79 -13.81 17.06
C CYS A 651 -27.01 -12.86 16.16
N SER A 652 -25.76 -12.54 16.49
CA SER A 652 -24.97 -11.52 15.80
C SER A 652 -23.48 -11.76 15.97
N GLN A 653 -22.69 -11.17 15.08
CA GLN A 653 -21.24 -11.24 15.13
C GLN A 653 -20.69 -10.50 16.36
N HIS A 654 -21.34 -9.43 16.79
CA HIS A 654 -21.00 -8.75 18.04
C HIS A 654 -21.16 -9.69 19.25
N CYS A 655 -22.22 -10.49 19.30
CA CYS A 655 -22.40 -11.48 20.37
C CYS A 655 -21.33 -12.58 20.32
N LEU A 656 -20.91 -12.98 19.12
CA LEU A 656 -19.81 -13.94 18.91
C LEU A 656 -18.47 -13.40 19.44
N MET A 657 -18.12 -12.17 19.06
CA MET A 657 -16.91 -11.48 19.53
C MET A 657 -16.90 -11.34 21.06
N LEU A 658 -18.02 -10.96 21.67
CA LEU A 658 -18.12 -10.78 23.12
C LEU A 658 -18.00 -12.07 23.92
N ILE A 659 -18.22 -13.24 23.32
CA ILE A 659 -17.97 -14.54 23.98
C ILE A 659 -16.48 -14.86 23.93
N SER A 660 -15.83 -14.63 22.79
CA SER A 660 -14.39 -14.86 22.60
C SER A 660 -13.48 -14.02 23.52
N LEU A 661 -14.00 -12.92 24.08
CA LEU A 661 -13.28 -12.01 25.00
C LEU A 661 -13.56 -12.29 26.48
N SER A 662 -14.60 -13.08 26.79
CA SER A 662 -15.08 -13.30 28.17
C SER A 662 -14.68 -14.65 28.77
N LEU A 663 -13.67 -15.32 28.19
CA LEU A 663 -13.11 -16.58 28.64
C LEU A 663 -11.57 -16.52 28.66
#